data_AF-A0A0N8PZ85-F1
#
_entry.id   AF-A0A0N8PZ85-F1
#
_cell.length_a   1.000
_cell.length_b   1.000
_cell.length_c   1.000
_cell.angle_alpha   90.00
_cell.angle_beta   90.00
_cell.angle_gamma   90.00
#
_symmetry.space_group_name_H-M   'P 1'
#
loop_
_entity.id
_entity.type
_entity.pdbx_description
1 polymer ?
#
loop_
_entity_poly.entity_id
_entity_poly.type
_entity_poly.pdbx_seq_one_letter_code
_entity_poly.pdbx_strand_id
1 'polypeptide(L)'
;MSDYSVKTVPTKAYQDQRPGTSGLRKRVPVFKQENYTENFVQSILSSIPGGPKGTTLVVGGDGRYYSEEVTQKIIQLAAGNGVSKLVIARDIIFSTPAISHEIRARKATGGILLTASHNPGGPNADFGIKYNMDNGGPAPESVTDAIYESSKTITEYKLVDLPAVDLSKLGETKAGPLSIEVIDAVKPYVAFLKTIFDFDAIKSYVQKDDVSVLFDGLSGVTGPYARDIFVDELGLDESAIQNCEPSPDFNGGHPDPNLTYAHSLVEVVEKKQITFGAASDGDGDRNMIYGAGAFVTPSDSVAIIADWAECIPYFKEGGVKGLARSMPTSTALDRVAKAKGIEYFEVPTGWKFFGNLMDAGRLSICGEESFGTGSDHIREKDGLWAVVAWLNILAAAEDKGIKGIKGLLLDHYSKYGRTFFSRYDYEEVESDAANKVIAELEQAFKGDGFVGSSLSATSSSRSFKVAETGNFTYTDPIDHSVSKNQGLYVTFDDGSRFVVRLSGTGSQGATIRLYVEKYSSDEKEYDADTQEGLKPLIEVALKLSKLVEHTGRKEPTVITAVLPSCWSATRTSCSSLVPPFPSPFPASLTLTLTSSPRSDYPELVEAYWKRDDVPHHERHPWGSKELIEGKKQYDEKLAAAAKEEAERKAAAAAAAPVVEDEPEEPSSPESEGPTMSEEEEEE
;
A
#
# COMPACT_ATOMS: atom_id res chain seq x y z
N MET A 1 42.39 21.17 9.34
CA MET A 1 41.32 20.88 8.35
C MET A 1 41.23 19.38 8.28
N SER A 2 40.09 18.79 8.62
CA SER A 2 39.87 17.35 8.44
C SER A 2 40.11 17.01 6.97
N ASP A 3 41.01 16.07 6.71
CA ASP A 3 41.29 15.61 5.35
C ASP A 3 40.09 14.76 4.89
N TYR A 4 39.17 15.38 4.14
CA TYR A 4 37.99 14.72 3.56
C TYR A 4 38.41 13.82 2.39
N SER A 5 39.23 12.81 2.70
CA SER A 5 39.71 11.82 1.75
C SER A 5 38.64 10.75 1.51
N VAL A 6 38.58 10.27 0.27
CA VAL A 6 37.70 9.15 -0.10
C VAL A 6 38.27 7.88 0.52
N LYS A 7 37.46 7.19 1.32
CA LYS A 7 37.75 5.87 1.87
C LYS A 7 37.08 4.82 0.99
N THR A 8 37.83 3.78 0.64
CA THR A 8 37.29 2.56 0.03
C THR A 8 37.16 1.50 1.11
N VAL A 9 35.95 0.98 1.30
CA VAL A 9 35.65 -0.02 2.33
C VAL A 9 35.35 -1.35 1.64
N PRO A 10 36.13 -2.42 1.90
CA PRO A 10 35.81 -3.77 1.42
C PRO A 10 34.49 -4.25 2.00
N THR A 11 33.70 -4.96 1.21
CA THR A 11 32.39 -5.50 1.61
C THR A 11 32.15 -6.88 0.99
N LYS A 12 31.09 -7.55 1.45
CA LYS A 12 30.59 -8.79 0.87
C LYS A 12 29.24 -8.55 0.20
N ALA A 13 29.07 -9.06 -1.00
CA ALA A 13 27.81 -8.95 -1.74
C ALA A 13 26.66 -9.72 -1.07
N TYR A 14 25.46 -9.17 -1.17
CA TYR A 14 24.21 -9.82 -0.80
C TYR A 14 23.49 -10.29 -2.07
N GLN A 15 22.80 -11.43 -2.01
CA GLN A 15 22.13 -12.01 -3.18
C GLN A 15 20.64 -11.63 -3.28
N ASP A 16 20.11 -10.96 -2.26
CA ASP A 16 18.67 -10.71 -2.09
C ASP A 16 18.28 -9.22 -2.21
N GLN A 17 19.18 -8.37 -2.69
CA GLN A 17 19.00 -6.92 -2.87
C GLN A 17 18.32 -6.57 -4.21
N ARG A 18 17.34 -7.36 -4.63
CA ARG A 18 16.58 -7.10 -5.86
C ARG A 18 15.51 -6.02 -5.60
N PRO A 19 15.54 -4.86 -6.27
CA PRO A 19 14.45 -3.90 -6.17
C PRO A 19 13.16 -4.51 -6.74
N GLY A 20 12.04 -4.37 -6.02
CA GLY A 20 10.73 -4.72 -6.53
C GLY A 20 10.17 -3.64 -7.48
N THR A 21 8.87 -3.69 -7.75
CA THR A 21 8.17 -2.70 -8.59
C THR A 21 8.27 -1.26 -8.06
N SER A 22 8.56 -1.09 -6.77
CA SER A 22 8.64 0.21 -6.11
C SER A 22 9.76 0.24 -5.06
N GLY A 23 10.96 -0.19 -5.45
CA GLY A 23 12.18 -0.17 -4.62
C GLY A 23 12.45 -1.47 -3.86
N LEU A 24 13.58 -1.50 -3.15
CA LEU A 24 13.95 -2.61 -2.25
C LEU A 24 13.22 -2.43 -0.91
N ARG A 25 12.48 -3.45 -0.48
CA ARG A 25 11.77 -3.46 0.81
C ARG A 25 12.21 -4.68 1.61
N LYS A 26 12.59 -4.45 2.86
CA LYS A 26 13.00 -5.47 3.84
C LYS A 26 12.66 -4.97 5.24
N ARG A 27 12.73 -5.86 6.23
CA ARG A 27 12.61 -5.42 7.62
C ARG A 27 13.82 -4.59 8.04
N VAL A 28 13.62 -3.64 8.94
CA VAL A 28 14.68 -2.80 9.52
C VAL A 28 15.89 -3.62 10.03
N PRO A 29 15.73 -4.76 10.73
CA PRO A 29 16.87 -5.58 11.14
C PRO A 29 17.75 -6.08 9.99
N VAL A 30 17.19 -6.26 8.78
CA VAL A 30 17.96 -6.64 7.59
C VAL A 30 18.81 -5.46 7.11
N PHE A 31 18.23 -4.26 7.02
CA PHE A 31 18.98 -3.05 6.64
C PHE A 31 20.09 -2.68 7.64
N LYS A 32 19.95 -3.08 8.90
CA LYS A 32 20.95 -2.91 9.96
C LYS A 32 22.07 -3.96 9.95
N GLN A 33 21.98 -4.99 9.10
CA GLN A 33 23.10 -5.92 8.91
C GLN A 33 24.32 -5.16 8.37
N GLU A 34 25.51 -5.69 8.68
CA GLU A 34 26.78 -5.09 8.28
C GLU A 34 26.82 -4.80 6.77
N ASN A 35 27.02 -3.53 6.41
CA ASN A 35 27.13 -3.05 5.04
C ASN A 35 25.91 -3.29 4.13
N TYR A 36 24.77 -3.78 4.64
CA TYR A 36 23.60 -4.07 3.79
C TYR A 36 23.09 -2.80 3.11
N THR A 37 22.86 -1.75 3.89
CA THR A 37 22.38 -0.45 3.39
C THR A 37 23.41 0.18 2.46
N GLU A 38 24.68 0.17 2.88
CA GLU A 38 25.81 0.78 2.17
C GLU A 38 26.01 0.15 0.80
N ASN A 39 25.94 -1.20 0.71
CA ASN A 39 26.05 -1.92 -0.56
C ASN A 39 24.94 -1.55 -1.53
N PHE A 40 23.70 -1.43 -1.03
CA PHE A 40 22.57 -1.12 -1.89
C PHE A 40 22.62 0.33 -2.39
N VAL A 41 22.93 1.30 -1.50
CA VAL A 41 23.10 2.70 -1.89
C VAL A 41 24.28 2.87 -2.85
N GLN A 42 25.41 2.20 -2.61
CA GLN A 42 26.52 2.20 -3.56
C GLN A 42 26.11 1.64 -4.92
N SER A 43 25.30 0.57 -4.95
CA SER A 43 24.80 -0.02 -6.19
C SER A 43 23.84 0.90 -6.93
N ILE A 44 23.01 1.68 -6.22
CA ILE A 44 22.22 2.77 -6.82
C ILE A 44 23.15 3.79 -7.48
N LEU A 45 24.12 4.33 -6.74
CA LEU A 45 25.04 5.36 -7.24
C LEU A 45 25.86 4.89 -8.44
N SER A 46 26.34 3.65 -8.41
CA SER A 46 27.09 3.03 -9.52
C SER A 46 26.25 2.83 -10.78
N SER A 47 24.95 2.62 -10.63
CA SER A 47 24.02 2.33 -11.74
C SER A 47 23.28 3.57 -12.26
N ILE A 48 23.59 4.77 -11.76
CA ILE A 48 23.12 6.02 -12.36
C ILE A 48 23.62 6.11 -13.80
N PRO A 49 22.76 6.35 -14.81
CA PRO A 49 23.20 6.55 -16.18
C PRO A 49 24.23 7.69 -16.28
N GLY A 50 25.41 7.42 -16.82
CA GLY A 50 26.53 8.37 -16.88
C GLY A 50 27.39 8.45 -15.61
N GLY A 51 27.01 7.72 -14.56
CA GLY A 51 27.72 7.64 -13.28
C GLY A 51 27.33 8.74 -12.28
N PRO A 52 27.76 8.61 -11.01
CA PRO A 52 27.33 9.50 -9.93
C PRO A 52 28.06 10.86 -9.90
N LYS A 53 29.17 10.99 -10.62
CA LYS A 53 30.04 12.17 -10.54
C LYS A 53 29.36 13.41 -11.14
N GLY A 54 29.29 14.49 -10.36
CA GLY A 54 28.70 15.76 -10.80
C GLY A 54 27.18 15.78 -10.78
N THR A 55 26.53 14.71 -10.31
CA THR A 55 25.07 14.61 -10.26
C THR A 55 24.48 15.48 -9.15
N THR A 56 23.18 15.78 -9.28
CA THR A 56 22.35 16.36 -8.21
C THR A 56 21.26 15.36 -7.89
N LEU A 57 21.11 14.96 -6.63
CA LEU A 57 20.10 14.00 -6.19
C LEU A 57 19.18 14.61 -5.14
N VAL A 58 17.90 14.28 -5.25
CA VAL A 58 16.90 14.58 -4.21
C VAL A 58 16.82 13.41 -3.23
N VAL A 59 16.78 13.67 -1.93
CA VAL A 59 16.72 12.62 -0.89
C VAL A 59 15.65 12.98 0.13
N GLY A 60 14.79 12.03 0.46
CA GLY A 60 13.71 12.24 1.43
C GLY A 60 12.91 10.98 1.65
N GLY A 61 11.91 11.03 2.53
CA GLY A 61 11.11 9.86 2.84
C GLY A 61 9.87 10.17 3.65
N ASP A 62 9.26 9.11 4.19
CA ASP A 62 8.02 9.22 4.96
C ASP A 62 8.23 9.43 6.46
N GLY A 63 9.47 9.64 6.89
CA GLY A 63 9.81 9.82 8.30
C GLY A 63 9.84 8.53 9.13
N ARG A 64 9.65 7.34 8.50
CA ARG A 64 9.70 6.07 9.24
C ARG A 64 11.04 5.84 9.94
N TYR A 65 11.01 5.01 10.97
CA TYR A 65 12.18 4.60 11.75
C TYR A 65 13.34 4.19 10.83
N TYR A 66 14.57 4.56 11.22
CA TYR A 66 15.83 4.34 10.48
C TYR A 66 16.10 5.30 9.30
N SER A 67 15.13 6.13 8.87
CA SER A 67 15.34 7.07 7.74
C SER A 67 16.47 8.07 7.97
N GLU A 68 16.59 8.61 9.20
CA GLU A 68 17.66 9.55 9.54
C GLU A 68 19.06 8.94 9.43
N GLU A 69 19.23 7.74 9.99
CA GLU A 69 20.49 7.02 9.93
C GLU A 69 20.90 6.71 8.48
N VAL A 70 19.95 6.26 7.65
CA VAL A 70 20.19 5.98 6.23
C VAL A 70 20.52 7.26 5.46
N THR A 71 19.88 8.38 5.77
CA THR A 71 20.17 9.67 5.13
C THR A 71 21.61 10.11 5.40
N GLN A 72 22.10 9.96 6.63
CA GLN A 72 23.51 10.25 6.96
C GLN A 72 24.48 9.34 6.21
N LYS A 73 24.13 8.06 6.01
CA LYS A 73 24.91 7.13 5.17
C LYS A 73 24.92 7.55 3.70
N ILE A 74 23.77 7.95 3.15
CA ILE A 74 23.65 8.46 1.78
C ILE A 74 24.54 9.69 1.58
N ILE A 75 24.57 10.63 2.53
CA ILE A 75 25.44 11.82 2.48
C ILE A 75 26.92 11.43 2.31
N GLN A 76 27.40 10.49 3.14
CA GLN A 76 28.80 10.04 3.11
C GLN A 76 29.14 9.27 1.82
N LEU A 77 28.26 8.38 1.37
CA LEU A 77 28.43 7.59 0.16
C LEU A 77 28.38 8.47 -1.10
N ALA A 78 27.44 9.42 -1.15
CA ALA A 78 27.30 10.39 -2.23
C ALA A 78 28.59 11.23 -2.38
N ALA A 79 29.14 11.72 -1.26
CA ALA A 79 30.41 12.44 -1.24
C ALA A 79 31.58 11.55 -1.73
N GLY A 80 31.65 10.29 -1.30
CA GLY A 80 32.67 9.32 -1.74
C GLY A 80 32.61 8.97 -3.23
N ASN A 81 31.43 9.09 -3.83
CA ASN A 81 31.18 8.80 -5.24
C ASN A 81 31.18 10.05 -6.14
N GLY A 82 31.43 11.24 -5.58
CA GLY A 82 31.56 12.49 -6.34
C GLY A 82 30.24 13.12 -6.77
N VAL A 83 29.12 12.79 -6.11
CA VAL A 83 27.87 13.55 -6.23
C VAL A 83 28.15 15.01 -5.86
N SER A 84 27.62 15.95 -6.64
CA SER A 84 27.90 17.37 -6.42
C SER A 84 26.97 18.03 -5.40
N LYS A 85 25.70 17.62 -5.42
CA LYS A 85 24.66 18.21 -4.59
C LYS A 85 23.61 17.21 -4.15
N LEU A 86 23.23 17.27 -2.86
CA LEU A 86 22.01 16.66 -2.34
C LEU A 86 21.00 17.75 -1.99
N VAL A 87 19.75 17.55 -2.38
CA VAL A 87 18.60 18.33 -1.93
C VAL A 87 17.78 17.45 -0.99
N ILE A 88 17.65 17.84 0.26
CA ILE A 88 17.06 17.01 1.33
C ILE A 88 15.91 17.78 1.99
N ALA A 89 14.77 17.14 2.26
CA ALA A 89 13.73 17.81 3.04
C ALA A 89 14.10 17.91 4.51
N ARG A 90 13.64 18.98 5.16
CA ARG A 90 13.72 19.14 6.61
C ARG A 90 13.11 17.91 7.31
N ASP A 91 13.83 17.38 8.30
CA ASP A 91 13.43 16.20 9.09
C ASP A 91 13.13 14.96 8.24
N ILE A 92 13.59 14.93 6.98
CA ILE A 92 13.36 13.87 5.98
C ILE A 92 11.88 13.73 5.58
N ILE A 93 11.00 14.64 6.01
CA ILE A 93 9.58 14.62 5.65
C ILE A 93 9.40 15.11 4.21
N PHE A 94 9.39 14.17 3.27
CA PHE A 94 9.34 14.44 1.84
C PHE A 94 8.46 13.40 1.16
N SER A 95 7.23 13.79 0.76
CA SER A 95 6.32 12.85 0.12
C SER A 95 6.85 12.40 -1.24
N THR A 96 6.54 11.17 -1.65
CA THR A 96 6.91 10.65 -2.96
C THR A 96 6.46 11.57 -4.11
N PRO A 97 5.24 12.15 -4.10
CA PRO A 97 4.83 13.13 -5.10
C PRO A 97 5.68 14.41 -5.09
N ALA A 98 5.99 14.95 -3.91
CA ALA A 98 6.81 16.16 -3.79
C ALA A 98 8.25 15.91 -4.25
N ILE A 99 8.82 14.72 -4.01
CA ILE A 99 10.13 14.34 -4.55
C ILE A 99 10.09 14.30 -6.08
N SER A 100 9.06 13.69 -6.67
CA SER A 100 8.87 13.67 -8.13
C SER A 100 8.78 15.08 -8.71
N HIS A 101 8.01 15.97 -8.06
CA HIS A 101 7.93 17.38 -8.40
C HIS A 101 9.29 18.07 -8.34
N GLU A 102 10.03 17.90 -7.24
CA GLU A 102 11.30 18.61 -7.01
C GLU A 102 12.40 18.17 -7.97
N ILE A 103 12.47 16.87 -8.29
CA ILE A 103 13.38 16.34 -9.31
C ILE A 103 13.14 17.06 -10.64
N ARG A 104 11.87 17.18 -11.05
CA ARG A 104 11.47 17.80 -12.32
C ARG A 104 11.70 19.30 -12.32
N ALA A 105 11.30 19.99 -11.24
CA ALA A 105 11.43 21.44 -11.11
C ALA A 105 12.91 21.88 -11.18
N ARG A 106 13.82 21.09 -10.59
CA ARG A 106 15.25 21.38 -10.56
C ARG A 106 16.06 20.74 -11.67
N LYS A 107 15.45 19.85 -12.46
CA LYS A 107 16.16 18.98 -13.42
C LYS A 107 17.28 18.20 -12.72
N ALA A 108 16.98 17.66 -11.54
CA ALA A 108 17.90 16.79 -10.81
C ALA A 108 18.13 15.50 -11.59
N THR A 109 19.24 14.80 -11.33
CA THR A 109 19.58 13.54 -11.99
C THR A 109 18.68 12.38 -11.54
N GLY A 110 18.03 12.53 -10.39
CA GLY A 110 17.12 11.54 -9.82
C GLY A 110 16.93 11.77 -8.33
N GLY A 111 16.38 10.77 -7.64
CA GLY A 111 16.22 10.83 -6.19
C GLY A 111 16.21 9.48 -5.50
N ILE A 112 16.60 9.47 -4.23
CA ILE A 112 16.58 8.29 -3.36
C ILE A 112 15.48 8.52 -2.32
N LEU A 113 14.47 7.65 -2.33
CA LEU A 113 13.28 7.77 -1.48
C LEU A 113 13.33 6.73 -0.37
N LEU A 114 13.24 7.17 0.89
CA LEU A 114 13.29 6.33 2.09
C LEU A 114 11.87 6.04 2.56
N THR A 115 11.29 4.97 1.99
CA THR A 115 9.92 4.60 2.25
C THR A 115 9.62 3.15 1.82
N ALA A 116 8.75 2.48 2.57
CA ALA A 116 8.09 1.25 2.15
C ALA A 116 6.58 1.46 1.87
N SER A 117 6.16 2.69 1.56
CA SER A 117 4.78 3.09 1.25
C SER A 117 3.82 2.62 2.34
N HIS A 118 2.77 1.89 1.99
CA HIS A 118 1.77 1.38 2.91
C HIS A 118 2.27 0.43 4.00
N ASN A 119 3.47 -0.16 3.89
CA ASN A 119 3.99 -1.10 4.89
C ASN A 119 4.24 -0.43 6.26
N PRO A 120 4.04 -1.16 7.38
CA PRO A 120 4.20 -0.61 8.73
C PRO A 120 5.64 -0.19 9.02
N GLY A 121 5.80 0.77 9.93
CA GLY A 121 7.07 1.35 10.36
C GLY A 121 7.47 0.92 11.77
N GLY A 122 8.69 1.24 12.17
CA GLY A 122 9.22 0.91 13.49
C GLY A 122 10.41 -0.07 13.47
N PRO A 123 11.03 -0.32 14.63
CA PRO A 123 12.35 -0.99 14.73
C PRO A 123 12.37 -2.44 14.25
N ASN A 124 11.24 -3.13 14.26
CA ASN A 124 11.10 -4.53 13.82
C ASN A 124 10.23 -4.69 12.56
N ALA A 125 9.76 -3.57 12.00
CA ALA A 125 8.84 -3.53 10.86
C ALA A 125 9.61 -3.29 9.56
N ASP A 126 8.95 -2.77 8.52
CA ASP A 126 9.49 -2.63 7.18
C ASP A 126 10.17 -1.26 6.95
N PHE A 127 11.26 -1.31 6.19
CA PHE A 127 11.94 -0.16 5.63
C PHE A 127 12.09 -0.34 4.12
N GLY A 128 12.30 0.75 3.39
CA GLY A 128 12.46 0.67 1.96
C GLY A 128 13.34 1.78 1.40
N ILE A 129 14.01 1.46 0.30
CA ILE A 129 14.81 2.40 -0.49
C ILE A 129 14.35 2.29 -1.94
N LYS A 130 13.74 3.37 -2.46
CA LYS A 130 13.38 3.52 -3.88
C LYS A 130 14.39 4.43 -4.58
N TYR A 131 14.47 4.30 -5.90
CA TYR A 131 15.26 5.20 -6.75
C TYR A 131 14.39 5.70 -7.91
N ASN A 132 14.33 7.01 -8.06
CA ASN A 132 13.64 7.70 -9.15
C ASN A 132 14.65 8.34 -10.11
N MET A 133 14.30 8.35 -11.39
CA MET A 133 15.09 8.92 -12.49
C MET A 133 14.91 10.44 -12.59
N ASP A 134 15.65 11.05 -13.52
CA ASP A 134 15.62 12.48 -13.85
C ASP A 134 14.25 13.00 -14.35
N ASN A 135 13.42 12.13 -14.95
CA ASN A 135 12.03 12.46 -15.28
C ASN A 135 11.13 12.61 -14.04
N GLY A 136 11.61 12.20 -12.85
CA GLY A 136 10.92 12.22 -11.56
C GLY A 136 10.22 10.90 -11.19
N GLY A 137 10.23 9.89 -12.06
CA GLY A 137 9.49 8.65 -11.88
C GLY A 137 10.36 7.47 -11.43
N PRO A 138 9.75 6.32 -11.06
CA PRO A 138 10.49 5.13 -10.66
C PRO A 138 11.50 4.67 -11.73
N ALA A 139 12.63 4.15 -11.28
CA ALA A 139 13.62 3.54 -12.17
C ALA A 139 13.01 2.44 -13.07
N PRO A 140 13.29 2.45 -14.39
CA PRO A 140 12.83 1.41 -15.30
C PRO A 140 13.57 0.08 -15.03
N GLU A 141 13.07 -1.01 -15.62
CA GLU A 141 13.60 -2.38 -15.38
C GLU A 141 15.09 -2.49 -15.65
N SER A 142 15.56 -1.87 -16.73
CA SER A 142 16.98 -1.85 -17.11
C SER A 142 17.88 -1.26 -16.01
N VAL A 143 17.42 -0.22 -15.31
CA VAL A 143 18.17 0.40 -14.22
C VAL A 143 18.05 -0.42 -12.93
N THR A 144 16.85 -0.94 -12.61
CA THR A 144 16.69 -1.79 -11.41
C THR A 144 17.46 -3.10 -11.51
N ASP A 145 17.55 -3.69 -12.71
CA ASP A 145 18.35 -4.87 -12.97
C ASP A 145 19.84 -4.54 -12.87
N ALA A 146 20.30 -3.39 -13.39
CA ALA A 146 21.68 -2.95 -13.21
C ALA A 146 22.05 -2.74 -11.73
N ILE A 147 21.15 -2.16 -10.93
CA ILE A 147 21.32 -2.03 -9.47
C ILE A 147 21.45 -3.42 -8.82
N TYR A 148 20.58 -4.35 -9.20
CA TYR A 148 20.61 -5.71 -8.65
C TYR A 148 21.90 -6.45 -9.03
N GLU A 149 22.30 -6.43 -10.30
CA GLU A 149 23.55 -7.05 -10.74
C GLU A 149 24.76 -6.44 -10.05
N SER A 150 24.82 -5.10 -9.93
CA SER A 150 25.86 -4.41 -9.15
C SER A 150 25.90 -4.91 -7.70
N SER A 151 24.75 -5.06 -7.06
CA SER A 151 24.66 -5.50 -5.65
C SER A 151 25.14 -6.93 -5.41
N LYS A 152 24.96 -7.82 -6.40
CA LYS A 152 25.41 -9.22 -6.32
C LYS A 152 26.91 -9.40 -6.49
N THR A 153 27.57 -8.44 -7.13
CA THR A 153 29.00 -8.51 -7.48
C THR A 153 29.87 -7.48 -6.75
N ILE A 154 29.27 -6.62 -5.92
CA ILE A 154 30.00 -5.58 -5.19
C ILE A 154 31.06 -6.17 -4.24
N THR A 155 32.28 -5.62 -4.30
CA THR A 155 33.42 -5.99 -3.43
C THR A 155 33.87 -4.85 -2.53
N GLU A 156 33.47 -3.61 -2.86
CA GLU A 156 33.81 -2.41 -2.10
C GLU A 156 32.76 -1.31 -2.29
N TYR A 157 32.66 -0.39 -1.33
CA TYR A 157 31.96 0.89 -1.49
C TYR A 157 32.86 2.06 -1.10
N LYS A 158 32.49 3.27 -1.55
CA LYS A 158 33.25 4.50 -1.32
C LYS A 158 32.48 5.47 -0.47
N LEU A 159 33.13 6.04 0.56
CA LEU A 159 32.55 7.10 1.37
C LEU A 159 33.57 8.19 1.69
N VAL A 160 33.07 9.36 2.06
CA VAL A 160 33.83 10.37 2.81
C VAL A 160 33.26 10.42 4.21
N ASP A 161 34.13 10.34 5.21
CA ASP A 161 33.75 10.48 6.61
C ASP A 161 33.41 11.95 6.90
N LEU A 162 32.12 12.22 7.03
CA LEU A 162 31.56 13.55 7.22
C LEU A 162 30.89 13.63 8.60
N PRO A 163 30.99 14.76 9.31
CA PRO A 163 30.17 14.97 10.49
C PRO A 163 28.69 14.91 10.10
N ALA A 164 27.85 14.44 11.04
CA ALA A 164 26.42 14.38 10.83
C ALA A 164 25.87 15.77 10.49
N VAL A 165 25.00 15.82 9.48
CA VAL A 165 24.33 17.06 9.04
C VAL A 165 23.05 17.23 9.84
N ASP A 166 22.82 18.44 10.34
CA ASP A 166 21.59 18.80 11.03
C ASP A 166 20.47 19.00 10.01
N LEU A 167 19.61 17.98 9.86
CA LEU A 167 18.51 17.98 8.89
C LEU A 167 17.29 18.80 9.35
N SER A 168 17.31 19.36 10.57
CA SER A 168 16.22 20.22 11.06
C SER A 168 16.34 21.67 10.60
N LYS A 169 17.51 22.08 10.11
CA LYS A 169 17.81 23.46 9.73
C LYS A 169 17.79 23.64 8.22
N LEU A 170 16.86 24.48 7.75
CA LEU A 170 16.80 24.91 6.36
C LEU A 170 18.07 25.65 5.94
N GLY A 171 18.48 25.46 4.69
CA GLY A 171 19.58 26.19 4.07
C GLY A 171 20.61 25.30 3.39
N GLU A 172 21.56 25.94 2.72
CA GLU A 172 22.66 25.25 2.05
C GLU A 172 23.91 25.21 2.92
N THR A 173 24.49 24.01 3.02
CA THR A 173 25.75 23.75 3.74
C THR A 173 26.70 22.98 2.84
N LYS A 174 28.00 23.15 3.07
CA LYS A 174 29.03 22.38 2.36
C LYS A 174 29.68 21.38 3.30
N ALA A 175 29.57 20.09 2.98
CA ALA A 175 30.18 19.00 3.72
C ALA A 175 31.28 18.35 2.87
N GLY A 176 32.53 18.78 3.05
CA GLY A 176 33.65 18.34 2.21
C GLY A 176 33.43 18.70 0.72
N PRO A 177 33.44 17.73 -0.22
CA PRO A 177 33.21 17.97 -1.64
C PRO A 177 31.73 18.14 -2.02
N LEU A 178 30.79 17.86 -1.10
CA LEU A 178 29.36 17.79 -1.36
C LEU A 178 28.64 19.08 -0.90
N SER A 179 27.76 19.63 -1.76
CA SER A 179 26.77 20.64 -1.35
C SER A 179 25.50 19.96 -0.84
N ILE A 180 24.95 20.42 0.27
CA ILE A 180 23.73 19.86 0.86
C ILE A 180 22.77 21.00 1.12
N GLU A 181 21.63 20.98 0.45
CA GLU A 181 20.55 21.96 0.61
C GLU A 181 19.38 21.30 1.35
N VAL A 182 19.12 21.73 2.59
CA VAL A 182 17.94 21.31 3.35
C VAL A 182 16.80 22.28 3.04
N ILE A 183 15.69 21.75 2.53
CA ILE A 183 14.55 22.53 2.01
C ILE A 183 13.24 22.26 2.78
N ASP A 184 12.30 23.19 2.66
CA ASP A 184 10.89 22.92 2.94
C ASP A 184 10.27 22.25 1.72
N ALA A 185 9.79 21.01 1.88
CA ALA A 185 9.17 20.24 0.82
C ALA A 185 7.66 20.52 0.65
N VAL A 186 7.01 21.08 1.68
CA VAL A 186 5.54 21.18 1.73
C VAL A 186 5.06 22.37 0.91
N LYS A 187 5.53 23.58 1.25
CA LYS A 187 5.04 24.83 0.64
C LYS A 187 5.22 24.86 -0.89
N PRO A 188 6.37 24.46 -1.49
CA PRO A 188 6.51 24.44 -2.94
C PRO A 188 5.53 23.48 -3.63
N TYR A 189 5.30 22.30 -3.06
CA TYR A 189 4.37 21.33 -3.63
C TYR A 189 2.91 21.78 -3.50
N VAL A 190 2.50 22.38 -2.38
CA VAL A 190 1.14 22.95 -2.24
C VAL A 190 0.94 24.11 -3.22
N ALA A 191 1.94 24.97 -3.39
CA ALA A 191 1.91 26.02 -4.42
C ALA A 191 1.78 25.43 -5.83
N PHE A 192 2.43 24.29 -6.11
CA PHE A 192 2.27 23.57 -7.38
C PHE A 192 0.85 23.03 -7.57
N LEU A 193 0.22 22.44 -6.56
CA LEU A 193 -1.19 22.02 -6.64
C LEU A 193 -2.14 23.17 -6.98
N LYS A 194 -1.88 24.38 -6.45
CA LYS A 194 -2.65 25.60 -6.76
C LYS A 194 -2.52 26.05 -8.22
N THR A 195 -1.52 25.57 -8.96
CA THR A 195 -1.42 25.80 -10.41
C THR A 195 -2.24 24.80 -11.23
N ILE A 196 -2.69 23.70 -10.61
CA ILE A 196 -3.43 22.62 -11.27
C ILE A 196 -4.93 22.76 -11.06
N PHE A 197 -5.33 23.15 -9.84
CA PHE A 197 -6.72 23.14 -9.37
C PHE A 197 -7.23 24.55 -9.05
N ASP A 198 -8.56 24.70 -9.05
CA ASP A 198 -9.24 25.93 -8.65
C ASP A 198 -9.48 25.93 -7.12
N PHE A 199 -8.48 26.39 -6.37
CA PHE A 199 -8.56 26.45 -4.90
C PHE A 199 -9.64 27.40 -4.39
N ASP A 200 -10.01 28.45 -5.15
CA ASP A 200 -11.06 29.38 -4.74
C ASP A 200 -12.45 28.73 -4.85
N ALA A 201 -12.69 27.94 -5.92
CA ALA A 201 -13.90 27.15 -6.06
C ALA A 201 -13.99 26.06 -4.97
N ILE A 202 -12.88 25.35 -4.71
CA ILE A 202 -12.82 24.34 -3.65
C ILE A 202 -13.12 24.98 -2.29
N LYS A 203 -12.46 26.10 -1.97
CA LYS A 203 -12.67 26.83 -0.72
C LYS A 203 -14.12 27.25 -0.53
N SER A 204 -14.73 27.80 -1.58
CA SER A 204 -16.14 28.20 -1.58
C SER A 204 -17.09 27.02 -1.35
N TYR A 205 -16.75 25.84 -1.89
CA TYR A 205 -17.51 24.60 -1.69
C TYR A 205 -17.38 24.06 -0.27
N VAL A 206 -16.15 23.89 0.24
CA VAL A 206 -15.93 23.26 1.56
C VAL A 206 -16.34 24.13 2.75
N GLN A 207 -16.58 25.43 2.53
CA GLN A 207 -17.07 26.37 3.56
C GLN A 207 -18.60 26.40 3.68
N LYS A 208 -19.34 25.64 2.86
CA LYS A 208 -20.80 25.54 2.98
C LYS A 208 -21.20 24.76 4.23
N ASP A 209 -22.29 25.17 4.87
CA ASP A 209 -22.77 24.57 6.12
C ASP A 209 -23.12 23.07 6.01
N ASP A 210 -23.47 22.60 4.82
CA ASP A 210 -23.80 21.20 4.54
C ASP A 210 -22.62 20.37 4.02
N VAL A 211 -21.42 20.96 3.95
CA VAL A 211 -20.18 20.26 3.58
C VAL A 211 -19.29 20.11 4.81
N SER A 212 -18.84 18.88 5.03
CA SER A 212 -17.88 18.53 6.07
C SER A 212 -16.78 17.66 5.49
N VAL A 213 -15.54 17.97 5.88
CA VAL A 213 -14.32 17.35 5.38
C VAL A 213 -13.56 16.72 6.53
N LEU A 214 -13.01 15.52 6.30
CA LEU A 214 -12.04 14.90 7.19
C LEU A 214 -10.94 14.20 6.38
N PHE A 215 -9.69 14.60 6.58
CA PHE A 215 -8.53 13.93 6.04
C PHE A 215 -7.77 13.18 7.14
N ASP A 216 -7.41 11.93 6.90
CA ASP A 216 -6.57 11.11 7.77
C ASP A 216 -5.19 10.91 7.14
N GLY A 217 -4.17 11.48 7.80
CA GLY A 217 -2.76 11.33 7.39
C GLY A 217 -2.14 9.98 7.77
N LEU A 218 -2.86 9.13 8.52
CA LEU A 218 -2.38 7.84 9.05
C LEU A 218 -1.02 7.92 9.76
N SER A 219 -0.72 9.08 10.36
CA SER A 219 0.57 9.42 10.97
C SER A 219 1.77 9.32 10.02
N GLY A 220 1.53 9.41 8.70
CA GLY A 220 2.53 9.37 7.64
C GLY A 220 2.94 10.75 7.15
N VAL A 221 3.63 10.79 6.02
CA VAL A 221 4.30 12.00 5.49
C VAL A 221 3.35 13.11 5.10
N THR A 222 2.09 12.80 4.77
CA THR A 222 1.13 13.75 4.23
C THR A 222 0.52 14.66 5.29
N GLY A 223 0.77 14.42 6.58
CA GLY A 223 0.22 15.21 7.67
C GLY A 223 0.48 16.72 7.55
N PRO A 224 1.74 17.18 7.41
CA PRO A 224 2.05 18.60 7.19
C PRO A 224 1.45 19.18 5.91
N TYR A 225 1.36 18.38 4.85
CA TYR A 225 0.73 18.79 3.58
C TYR A 225 -0.78 18.96 3.74
N ALA A 226 -1.43 18.08 4.49
CA ALA A 226 -2.85 18.15 4.79
C ALA A 226 -3.17 19.40 5.64
N ARG A 227 -2.34 19.71 6.63
CA ARG A 227 -2.46 20.96 7.39
C ARG A 227 -2.41 22.17 6.48
N ASP A 228 -1.40 22.26 5.61
CA ASP A 228 -1.27 23.36 4.65
C ASP A 228 -2.48 23.47 3.70
N ILE A 229 -2.95 22.34 3.16
CA ILE A 229 -4.07 22.33 2.20
C ILE A 229 -5.39 22.64 2.91
N PHE A 230 -5.79 21.84 3.90
CA PHE A 230 -7.13 21.91 4.48
C PHE A 230 -7.29 23.07 5.47
N VAL A 231 -6.29 23.31 6.33
CA VAL A 231 -6.37 24.33 7.38
C VAL A 231 -5.92 25.69 6.83
N ASP A 232 -4.68 25.80 6.33
CA ASP A 232 -4.12 27.10 5.97
C ASP A 232 -4.73 27.68 4.67
N GLU A 233 -4.80 26.88 3.60
CA GLU A 233 -5.26 27.35 2.29
C GLU A 233 -6.79 27.36 2.18
N LEU A 234 -7.44 26.24 2.52
CA LEU A 234 -8.90 26.11 2.44
C LEU A 234 -9.64 26.73 3.64
N GLY A 235 -8.95 27.01 4.76
CA GLY A 235 -9.53 27.69 5.91
C GLY A 235 -10.51 26.84 6.72
N LEU A 236 -10.32 25.52 6.74
CA LEU A 236 -11.08 24.61 7.59
C LEU A 236 -10.50 24.57 9.01
N ASP A 237 -11.31 24.18 9.99
CA ASP A 237 -10.83 23.97 11.36
C ASP A 237 -9.87 22.78 11.47
N GLU A 238 -9.05 22.76 12.53
CA GLU A 238 -8.18 21.62 12.88
C GLU A 238 -8.90 20.27 12.91
N SER A 239 -10.21 20.27 13.19
CA SER A 239 -11.02 19.04 13.18
C SER A 239 -11.19 18.41 11.79
N ALA A 240 -10.82 19.11 10.72
CA ALA A 240 -10.84 18.60 9.35
C ALA A 240 -9.65 17.67 9.04
N ILE A 241 -8.69 17.56 9.95
CA ILE A 241 -7.55 16.65 9.83
C ILE A 241 -7.43 15.76 11.07
N GLN A 242 -6.97 14.53 10.87
CA GLN A 242 -6.62 13.61 11.94
C GLN A 242 -5.34 12.84 11.61
N ASN A 243 -4.61 12.39 12.64
CA ASN A 243 -3.34 11.67 12.52
C ASN A 243 -2.36 12.33 11.54
N CYS A 244 -2.25 13.66 11.57
CA CYS A 244 -1.43 14.46 10.65
C CYS A 244 -0.07 14.87 11.23
N GLU A 245 0.38 14.21 12.30
CA GLU A 245 1.74 14.34 12.82
C GLU A 245 2.54 13.08 12.42
N PRO A 246 3.57 13.20 11.55
CA PRO A 246 4.36 12.06 11.13
C PRO A 246 5.02 11.35 12.33
N SER A 247 4.97 10.02 12.34
CA SER A 247 5.61 9.20 13.39
C SER A 247 6.51 8.11 12.79
N PRO A 248 7.71 7.85 13.34
CA PRO A 248 8.61 6.79 12.87
C PRO A 248 8.01 5.38 12.82
N ASP A 249 6.99 5.11 13.61
CA ASP A 249 6.27 3.83 13.64
C ASP A 249 4.79 3.98 13.23
N PHE A 250 4.41 5.13 12.65
CA PHE A 250 3.02 5.48 12.31
C PHE A 250 2.06 5.32 13.51
N ASN A 251 2.56 5.56 14.73
CA ASN A 251 1.85 5.36 16.00
C ASN A 251 1.37 3.91 16.20
N GLY A 252 2.13 2.94 15.68
CA GLY A 252 1.82 1.51 15.71
C GLY A 252 0.76 1.08 14.69
N GLY A 253 0.30 1.99 13.83
CA GLY A 253 -0.67 1.72 12.77
C GLY A 253 -0.05 1.17 11.49
N HIS A 254 -0.92 0.77 10.55
CA HIS A 254 -0.54 0.41 9.20
C HIS A 254 -0.97 1.56 8.27
N PRO A 255 -0.04 2.29 7.63
CA PRO A 255 -0.38 3.48 6.86
C PRO A 255 -0.88 3.11 5.46
N ASP A 256 -1.94 2.29 5.37
CA ASP A 256 -2.56 1.87 4.12
C ASP A 256 -4.02 2.38 4.05
N PRO A 257 -4.38 3.23 3.08
CA PRO A 257 -5.69 3.86 3.03
C PRO A 257 -6.70 2.88 2.43
N ASN A 258 -7.19 1.95 3.23
CA ASN A 258 -8.27 1.04 2.88
C ASN A 258 -9.24 0.88 4.05
N LEU A 259 -10.40 0.26 3.81
CA LEU A 259 -11.47 0.13 4.82
C LEU A 259 -11.05 -0.66 6.07
N THR A 260 -10.02 -1.50 5.98
CA THR A 260 -9.50 -2.28 7.10
C THR A 260 -8.60 -1.43 7.99
N TYR A 261 -7.60 -0.76 7.42
CA TYR A 261 -6.59 -0.05 8.21
C TYR A 261 -6.99 1.39 8.54
N ALA A 262 -7.68 2.09 7.64
CA ALA A 262 -8.24 3.42 7.87
C ALA A 262 -9.62 3.37 8.57
N HIS A 263 -9.88 2.33 9.38
CA HIS A 263 -11.14 2.16 10.11
C HIS A 263 -11.47 3.36 11.01
N SER A 264 -10.48 4.02 11.61
CA SER A 264 -10.69 5.23 12.42
C SER A 264 -11.32 6.38 11.62
N LEU A 265 -10.90 6.56 10.35
CA LEU A 265 -11.53 7.52 9.45
C LEU A 265 -12.99 7.11 9.18
N VAL A 266 -13.21 5.85 8.79
CA VAL A 266 -14.56 5.33 8.48
C VAL A 266 -15.51 5.51 9.66
N GLU A 267 -15.08 5.14 10.87
CA GLU A 267 -15.89 5.29 12.09
C GLU A 267 -16.28 6.75 12.36
N VAL A 268 -15.36 7.70 12.19
CA VAL A 268 -15.63 9.12 12.42
C VAL A 268 -16.54 9.67 11.32
N VAL A 269 -16.29 9.32 10.06
CA VAL A 269 -17.11 9.75 8.92
C VAL A 269 -18.55 9.27 9.08
N GLU A 270 -18.75 7.99 9.41
CA GLU A 270 -20.08 7.43 9.66
C GLU A 270 -20.75 8.07 10.89
N LYS A 271 -20.04 8.17 12.02
CA LYS A 271 -20.62 8.70 13.26
C LYS A 271 -21.03 10.17 13.15
N LYS A 272 -20.23 10.98 12.47
CA LYS A 272 -20.46 12.42 12.32
C LYS A 272 -21.18 12.78 11.01
N GLN A 273 -21.50 11.80 10.17
CA GLN A 273 -22.11 11.99 8.85
C GLN A 273 -21.28 12.94 7.98
N ILE A 274 -19.96 12.72 7.95
CA ILE A 274 -19.04 13.56 7.18
C ILE A 274 -19.25 13.32 5.68
N THR A 275 -19.36 14.42 4.93
CA THR A 275 -19.69 14.35 3.49
C THR A 275 -18.51 14.01 2.59
N PHE A 276 -17.28 14.32 3.04
CA PHE A 276 -16.05 14.03 2.33
C PHE A 276 -14.95 13.60 3.32
N GLY A 277 -14.65 12.31 3.33
CA GLY A 277 -13.54 11.69 4.03
C GLY A 277 -12.46 11.25 3.05
N ALA A 278 -11.19 11.40 3.43
CA ALA A 278 -10.08 10.87 2.66
C ALA A 278 -8.93 10.39 3.55
N ALA A 279 -8.16 9.42 3.08
CA ALA A 279 -6.93 8.97 3.73
C ALA A 279 -5.82 8.83 2.70
N SER A 280 -4.57 8.94 3.15
CA SER A 280 -3.37 8.74 2.34
C SER A 280 -2.42 7.72 2.98
N ASP A 281 -1.60 7.05 2.15
CA ASP A 281 -0.59 6.11 2.66
C ASP A 281 0.68 6.79 3.20
N GLY A 282 1.61 5.98 3.68
CA GLY A 282 2.83 6.41 4.36
C GLY A 282 3.64 7.46 3.61
N ASP A 283 3.85 7.31 2.30
CA ASP A 283 4.62 8.24 1.46
C ASP A 283 3.78 9.17 0.57
N GLY A 284 2.46 9.10 0.68
CA GLY A 284 1.56 10.07 0.04
C GLY A 284 1.20 9.76 -1.41
N ASP A 285 1.51 8.58 -1.91
CA ASP A 285 1.27 8.18 -3.31
C ASP A 285 -0.07 7.44 -3.50
N ARG A 286 -0.81 7.15 -2.42
CA ARG A 286 -2.16 6.54 -2.47
C ARG A 286 -3.22 7.39 -1.80
N ASN A 287 -4.48 7.19 -2.21
CA ASN A 287 -5.64 7.84 -1.62
C ASN A 287 -6.84 6.89 -1.50
N MET A 288 -7.56 7.00 -0.40
CA MET A 288 -8.94 6.52 -0.27
C MET A 288 -9.88 7.71 -0.26
N ILE A 289 -10.99 7.61 -1.01
CA ILE A 289 -12.07 8.58 -1.00
C ILE A 289 -13.32 7.91 -0.42
N TYR A 290 -13.93 8.56 0.56
CA TYR A 290 -15.05 8.03 1.31
C TYR A 290 -16.04 9.16 1.63
N GLY A 291 -17.33 8.87 1.65
CA GLY A 291 -18.34 9.72 2.30
C GLY A 291 -19.21 8.83 3.17
N ALA A 292 -19.98 9.41 4.08
CA ALA A 292 -20.94 8.63 4.87
C ALA A 292 -21.85 7.80 3.95
N GLY A 293 -21.78 6.47 4.08
CA GLY A 293 -22.48 5.50 3.24
C GLY A 293 -22.03 5.41 1.79
N ALA A 294 -20.86 5.97 1.42
CA ALA A 294 -20.41 6.09 0.04
C ALA A 294 -18.90 5.85 -0.11
N PHE A 295 -18.49 4.57 -0.20
CA PHE A 295 -17.13 4.21 -0.60
C PHE A 295 -16.94 4.36 -2.10
N VAL A 296 -15.92 5.11 -2.51
CA VAL A 296 -15.48 5.19 -3.90
C VAL A 296 -14.41 4.13 -4.12
N THR A 297 -14.68 3.15 -4.98
CA THR A 297 -13.62 2.21 -5.36
C THR A 297 -12.50 2.96 -6.09
N PRO A 298 -11.22 2.60 -5.94
CA PRO A 298 -10.15 3.29 -6.65
C PRO A 298 -10.30 3.24 -8.17
N SER A 299 -10.91 2.17 -8.69
CA SER A 299 -11.21 2.04 -10.12
C SER A 299 -12.29 3.02 -10.59
N ASP A 300 -13.35 3.24 -9.79
CA ASP A 300 -14.35 4.28 -10.08
C ASP A 300 -13.76 5.68 -9.89
N SER A 301 -12.86 5.85 -8.92
CA SER A 301 -12.20 7.14 -8.63
C SER A 301 -11.49 7.70 -9.86
N VAL A 302 -10.61 6.92 -10.49
CA VAL A 302 -9.91 7.35 -11.70
C VAL A 302 -10.86 7.57 -12.88
N ALA A 303 -11.92 6.76 -13.00
CA ALA A 303 -12.92 6.92 -14.05
C ALA A 303 -13.72 8.22 -13.90
N ILE A 304 -14.12 8.57 -12.67
CA ILE A 304 -14.82 9.82 -12.36
C ILE A 304 -13.91 11.02 -12.58
N ILE A 305 -12.64 10.96 -12.16
CA ILE A 305 -11.68 12.03 -12.42
C ILE A 305 -11.49 12.25 -13.93
N ALA A 306 -11.42 11.17 -14.72
CA ALA A 306 -11.34 11.28 -16.18
C ALA A 306 -12.65 11.82 -16.82
N ASP A 307 -13.82 11.47 -16.29
CA ASP A 307 -15.09 12.03 -16.77
C ASP A 307 -15.21 13.54 -16.45
N TRP A 308 -14.68 13.98 -15.32
CA TRP A 308 -14.77 15.37 -14.90
C TRP A 308 -13.54 16.22 -15.17
N ALA A 309 -12.54 15.69 -15.88
CA ALA A 309 -11.26 16.35 -16.13
C ALA A 309 -11.39 17.80 -16.62
N GLU A 310 -12.36 18.11 -17.48
CA GLU A 310 -12.58 19.46 -18.03
C GLU A 310 -12.94 20.54 -16.99
N CYS A 311 -13.33 20.17 -15.76
CA CYS A 311 -13.55 21.13 -14.67
C CYS A 311 -12.27 21.50 -13.91
N ILE A 312 -11.17 20.77 -14.13
CA ILE A 312 -9.87 21.03 -13.50
C ILE A 312 -9.07 21.94 -14.45
N PRO A 313 -8.61 23.13 -14.01
CA PRO A 313 -7.90 24.09 -14.85
C PRO A 313 -6.78 23.48 -15.70
N TYR A 314 -5.95 22.62 -15.11
CA TYR A 314 -4.86 21.94 -15.81
C TYR A 314 -5.31 21.17 -17.07
N PHE A 315 -6.37 20.37 -16.99
CA PHE A 315 -6.85 19.59 -18.14
C PHE A 315 -7.76 20.42 -19.06
N LYS A 316 -8.42 21.44 -18.54
CA LYS A 316 -9.18 22.39 -19.37
C LYS A 316 -8.26 23.15 -20.33
N GLU A 317 -7.07 23.53 -19.86
CA GLU A 317 -6.08 24.26 -20.66
C GLU A 317 -5.19 23.32 -21.49
N GLY A 318 -4.73 22.21 -20.90
CA GLY A 318 -3.80 21.28 -21.53
C GLY A 318 -4.44 20.15 -22.35
N GLY A 319 -5.74 19.91 -22.17
CA GLY A 319 -6.45 18.77 -22.74
C GLY A 319 -6.09 17.43 -22.04
N VAL A 320 -6.86 16.39 -22.36
CA VAL A 320 -6.57 15.01 -21.94
C VAL A 320 -6.00 14.24 -23.14
N LYS A 321 -4.72 13.89 -23.08
CA LYS A 321 -3.99 13.23 -24.17
C LYS A 321 -4.34 11.75 -24.30
N GLY A 322 -4.53 11.10 -23.15
CA GLY A 322 -4.92 9.70 -23.05
C GLY A 322 -5.13 9.28 -21.61
N LEU A 323 -5.68 8.09 -21.43
CA LEU A 323 -6.03 7.48 -20.14
C LEU A 323 -5.29 6.15 -19.97
N ALA A 324 -4.98 5.74 -18.75
CA ALA A 324 -4.41 4.41 -18.56
C ALA A 324 -4.79 3.82 -17.20
N ARG A 325 -4.93 2.50 -17.17
CA ARG A 325 -5.10 1.74 -15.93
C ARG A 325 -4.21 0.52 -15.93
N SER A 326 -3.88 0.00 -14.76
CA SER A 326 -3.26 -1.32 -14.69
C SER A 326 -4.27 -2.41 -15.03
N MET A 327 -3.80 -3.54 -15.56
CA MET A 327 -4.63 -4.67 -15.99
C MET A 327 -5.62 -5.16 -14.91
N PRO A 328 -5.24 -5.29 -13.63
CA PRO A 328 -6.18 -5.70 -12.58
C PRO A 328 -7.22 -4.64 -12.21
N THR A 329 -7.01 -3.38 -12.59
CA THR A 329 -7.95 -2.29 -12.32
C THR A 329 -9.19 -2.43 -13.17
N SER A 330 -10.38 -2.15 -12.60
CA SER A 330 -11.65 -2.37 -13.29
C SER A 330 -11.74 -1.62 -14.62
N THR A 331 -12.57 -2.13 -15.55
CA THR A 331 -12.76 -1.51 -16.86
C THR A 331 -13.62 -0.23 -16.85
N ALA A 332 -13.93 0.34 -15.68
CA ALA A 332 -14.69 1.59 -15.57
C ALA A 332 -14.06 2.74 -16.36
N LEU A 333 -12.73 2.91 -16.28
CA LEU A 333 -12.00 3.93 -17.02
C LEU A 333 -12.11 3.74 -18.55
N ASP A 334 -12.11 2.50 -19.03
CA ASP A 334 -12.23 2.16 -20.45
C ASP A 334 -13.58 2.62 -21.01
N ARG A 335 -14.64 2.61 -20.19
CA ARG A 335 -15.98 3.06 -20.59
C ARG A 335 -16.01 4.56 -20.80
N VAL A 336 -15.39 5.31 -19.90
CA VAL A 336 -15.22 6.76 -20.04
C VAL A 336 -14.39 7.08 -21.28
N ALA A 337 -13.26 6.39 -21.46
CA ALA A 337 -12.37 6.58 -22.61
C ALA A 337 -13.11 6.37 -23.94
N LYS A 338 -13.83 5.24 -24.07
CA LYS A 338 -14.62 4.92 -25.26
C LYS A 338 -15.72 5.93 -25.53
N ALA A 339 -16.47 6.33 -24.51
CA ALA A 339 -17.57 7.27 -24.65
C ALA A 339 -17.09 8.67 -25.06
N LYS A 340 -15.89 9.07 -24.60
CA LYS A 340 -15.28 10.37 -24.94
C LYS A 340 -14.38 10.33 -26.18
N GLY A 341 -14.13 9.15 -26.76
CA GLY A 341 -13.20 8.98 -27.88
C GLY A 341 -11.74 9.30 -27.52
N ILE A 342 -11.34 9.04 -26.28
CA ILE A 342 -9.99 9.29 -25.77
C ILE A 342 -9.14 8.01 -25.88
N GLU A 343 -7.88 8.14 -26.30
CA GLU A 343 -6.92 7.03 -26.32
C GLU A 343 -6.76 6.45 -24.90
N TYR A 344 -6.74 5.12 -24.77
CA TYR A 344 -6.52 4.50 -23.47
C TYR A 344 -5.67 3.23 -23.53
N PHE A 345 -4.99 2.95 -22.41
CA PHE A 345 -4.05 1.85 -22.28
C PHE A 345 -4.36 0.96 -21.07
N GLU A 346 -4.21 -0.35 -21.28
CA GLU A 346 -4.12 -1.34 -20.21
C GLU A 346 -2.65 -1.76 -20.06
N VAL A 347 -2.06 -1.47 -18.90
CA VAL A 347 -0.63 -1.73 -18.63
C VAL A 347 -0.46 -2.71 -17.47
N PRO A 348 0.72 -3.31 -17.24
CA PRO A 348 0.96 -4.10 -16.04
C PRO A 348 0.92 -3.23 -14.78
N THR A 349 0.74 -3.84 -13.60
CA THR A 349 0.84 -3.10 -12.33
C THR A 349 2.25 -2.57 -12.11
N GLY A 350 2.34 -1.30 -11.70
CA GLY A 350 3.59 -0.59 -11.47
C GLY A 350 3.68 0.70 -12.25
N TRP A 351 3.94 1.81 -11.54
CA TRP A 351 3.80 3.15 -12.12
C TRP A 351 4.78 3.48 -13.26
N LYS A 352 5.90 2.75 -13.35
CA LYS A 352 6.90 2.89 -14.42
C LYS A 352 6.31 2.80 -15.84
N PHE A 353 5.29 1.96 -16.07
CA PHE A 353 4.66 1.83 -17.39
C PHE A 353 3.86 3.08 -17.78
N PHE A 354 3.24 3.75 -16.80
CA PHE A 354 2.59 5.04 -17.06
C PHE A 354 3.61 6.13 -17.36
N GLY A 355 4.78 6.11 -16.70
CA GLY A 355 5.88 7.05 -16.94
C GLY A 355 6.29 7.13 -18.42
N ASN A 356 6.49 5.98 -19.07
CA ASN A 356 6.80 5.90 -20.50
C ASN A 356 5.73 6.58 -21.37
N LEU A 357 4.45 6.31 -21.10
CA LEU A 357 3.33 6.90 -21.84
C LEU A 357 3.21 8.41 -21.60
N MET A 358 3.46 8.89 -20.38
CA MET A 358 3.46 10.31 -20.03
C MET A 358 4.61 11.06 -20.73
N ASP A 359 5.81 10.47 -20.76
CA ASP A 359 6.98 11.05 -21.43
C ASP A 359 6.80 11.11 -22.95
N ALA A 360 6.09 10.13 -23.52
CA ALA A 360 5.68 10.15 -24.93
C ALA A 360 4.51 11.11 -25.23
N GLY A 361 3.94 11.78 -24.23
CA GLY A 361 2.81 12.69 -24.40
C GLY A 361 1.49 12.00 -24.79
N ARG A 362 1.34 10.71 -24.45
CA ARG A 362 0.15 9.89 -24.77
C ARG A 362 -0.73 9.58 -23.56
N LEU A 363 -0.35 10.05 -22.37
CA LEU A 363 -1.08 9.82 -21.14
C LEU A 363 -1.20 11.10 -20.33
N SER A 364 -2.42 11.38 -19.84
CA SER A 364 -2.69 12.51 -18.95
C SER A 364 -3.24 12.06 -17.60
N ILE A 365 -4.13 11.05 -17.54
CA ILE A 365 -4.72 10.57 -16.28
C ILE A 365 -4.57 9.06 -16.20
N CYS A 366 -4.09 8.54 -15.07
CA CYS A 366 -4.02 7.11 -14.84
C CYS A 366 -4.28 6.72 -13.39
N GLY A 367 -4.59 5.44 -13.20
CA GLY A 367 -4.91 4.91 -11.88
C GLY A 367 -4.74 3.40 -11.77
N GLU A 368 -4.62 2.97 -10.52
CA GLU A 368 -4.51 1.57 -10.14
C GLU A 368 -5.54 1.28 -9.04
N GLU A 369 -6.14 0.10 -9.09
CA GLU A 369 -7.09 -0.39 -8.08
C GLU A 369 -6.52 -0.39 -6.65
N SER A 370 -5.20 -0.38 -6.52
CA SER A 370 -4.47 -0.30 -5.27
C SER A 370 -4.42 1.11 -4.69
N PHE A 371 -5.55 1.84 -4.73
CA PHE A 371 -5.69 3.20 -4.21
C PHE A 371 -4.75 4.23 -4.87
N GLY A 372 -4.32 3.96 -6.11
CA GLY A 372 -3.37 4.80 -6.82
C GLY A 372 -4.06 5.66 -7.87
N THR A 373 -3.81 6.96 -7.89
CA THR A 373 -4.31 7.85 -8.94
C THR A 373 -3.30 8.96 -9.19
N GLY A 374 -3.19 9.43 -10.43
CA GLY A 374 -2.26 10.50 -10.76
C GLY A 374 -2.43 10.99 -12.20
N SER A 375 -1.61 11.96 -12.56
CA SER A 375 -1.59 12.58 -13.88
C SER A 375 -0.18 12.93 -14.33
N ASP A 376 -0.03 13.42 -15.57
CA ASP A 376 1.27 13.79 -16.15
C ASP A 376 1.95 15.03 -15.55
N HIS A 377 1.35 15.64 -14.53
CA HIS A 377 1.94 16.72 -13.73
C HIS A 377 3.27 16.31 -13.06
N ILE A 378 3.37 15.05 -12.62
CA ILE A 378 4.58 14.41 -12.09
C ILE A 378 4.77 13.02 -12.75
N ARG A 379 5.64 12.17 -12.18
CA ARG A 379 5.88 10.79 -12.65
C ARG A 379 5.73 9.75 -11.55
N GLU A 380 4.94 10.07 -10.54
CA GLU A 380 4.49 9.16 -9.48
C GLU A 380 2.96 9.23 -9.36
N LYS A 381 2.38 8.27 -8.62
CA LYS A 381 1.01 8.44 -8.12
C LYS A 381 1.00 9.63 -7.16
N ASP A 382 -0.16 10.21 -6.95
CA ASP A 382 -0.32 11.34 -6.05
C ASP A 382 -1.65 11.29 -5.31
N GLY A 383 -1.58 10.96 -4.02
CA GLY A 383 -2.75 10.82 -3.16
C GLY A 383 -3.43 12.16 -2.89
N LEU A 384 -2.66 13.19 -2.54
CA LEU A 384 -3.21 14.52 -2.25
C LEU A 384 -3.76 15.20 -3.51
N TRP A 385 -3.11 15.02 -4.65
CA TRP A 385 -3.63 15.45 -5.95
C TRP A 385 -5.00 14.85 -6.23
N ALA A 386 -5.20 13.56 -5.97
CA ALA A 386 -6.49 12.90 -6.19
C ALA A 386 -7.56 13.42 -5.24
N VAL A 387 -7.21 13.67 -3.98
CA VAL A 387 -8.12 14.25 -2.97
C VAL A 387 -8.54 15.67 -3.37
N VAL A 388 -7.60 16.52 -3.79
CA VAL A 388 -7.89 17.87 -4.25
C VAL A 388 -8.68 17.85 -5.57
N ALA A 389 -8.40 16.91 -6.49
CA ALA A 389 -9.18 16.71 -7.70
C ALA A 389 -10.64 16.40 -7.38
N TRP A 390 -10.89 15.49 -6.43
CA TRP A 390 -12.24 15.17 -6.00
C TRP A 390 -12.99 16.36 -5.41
N LEU A 391 -12.33 17.18 -4.59
CA LEU A 391 -12.94 18.41 -4.06
C LEU A 391 -13.27 19.42 -5.16
N ASN A 392 -12.38 19.59 -6.15
CA ASN A 392 -12.64 20.44 -7.31
C ASN A 392 -13.83 19.93 -8.14
N ILE A 393 -13.93 18.61 -8.32
CA ILE A 393 -15.02 17.96 -9.04
C ILE A 393 -16.33 18.13 -8.28
N LEU A 394 -16.33 17.94 -6.96
CA LEU A 394 -17.52 18.14 -6.12
C LEU A 394 -18.02 19.57 -6.18
N ALA A 395 -17.13 20.56 -6.13
CA ALA A 395 -17.48 21.97 -6.31
C ALA A 395 -18.18 22.21 -7.66
N ALA A 396 -17.61 21.69 -8.75
CA ALA A 396 -18.19 21.84 -10.10
C ALA A 396 -19.47 21.00 -10.32
N ALA A 397 -19.60 19.87 -9.64
CA ALA A 397 -20.75 18.98 -9.74
C ALA A 397 -21.97 19.57 -9.04
N GLU A 398 -21.76 20.29 -7.93
CA GLU A 398 -22.83 20.93 -7.20
C GLU A 398 -23.51 22.03 -8.03
N ASP A 399 -22.75 22.79 -8.83
CA ASP A 399 -23.29 23.76 -9.78
C ASP A 399 -24.19 23.12 -10.85
N LYS A 400 -24.03 21.81 -11.09
CA LYS A 400 -24.87 21.00 -11.98
C LYS A 400 -25.99 20.27 -11.24
N GLY A 401 -26.16 20.51 -9.93
CA GLY A 401 -27.19 19.88 -9.10
C GLY A 401 -26.85 18.47 -8.63
N ILE A 402 -25.62 18.00 -8.82
CA ILE A 402 -25.17 16.68 -8.34
C ILE A 402 -24.56 16.86 -6.95
N LYS A 403 -25.17 16.23 -5.95
CA LYS A 403 -24.80 16.43 -4.54
C LYS A 403 -23.92 15.30 -3.99
N GLY A 404 -22.75 15.66 -3.49
CA GLY A 404 -21.86 14.79 -2.74
C GLY A 404 -21.32 13.59 -3.52
N ILE A 405 -20.54 12.75 -2.82
CA ILE A 405 -19.91 11.56 -3.41
C ILE A 405 -20.94 10.57 -3.96
N LYS A 406 -22.01 10.27 -3.20
CA LYS A 406 -23.05 9.32 -3.66
C LYS A 406 -23.75 9.82 -4.91
N GLY A 407 -24.03 11.12 -5.01
CA GLY A 407 -24.62 11.72 -6.22
C GLY A 407 -23.71 11.57 -7.43
N LEU A 408 -22.40 11.82 -7.27
CA LEU A 408 -21.42 11.63 -8.34
C LEU A 408 -21.30 10.17 -8.80
N LEU A 409 -21.29 9.21 -7.87
CA LEU A 409 -21.26 7.79 -8.20
C LEU A 409 -22.49 7.39 -9.02
N LEU A 410 -23.70 7.80 -8.59
CA LEU A 410 -24.93 7.49 -9.31
C LEU A 410 -25.00 8.17 -10.68
N ASP A 411 -24.56 9.42 -10.80
CA ASP A 411 -24.43 10.11 -12.09
C ASP A 411 -23.47 9.35 -13.03
N HIS A 412 -22.30 8.95 -12.52
CA HIS A 412 -21.33 8.15 -13.27
C HIS A 412 -21.93 6.82 -13.76
N TYR A 413 -22.58 6.07 -12.87
CA TYR A 413 -23.20 4.80 -13.23
C TYR A 413 -24.34 4.98 -14.24
N SER A 414 -25.13 6.06 -14.13
CA SER A 414 -26.19 6.35 -15.11
C SER A 414 -25.66 6.59 -16.54
N LYS A 415 -24.44 7.13 -16.67
CA LYS A 415 -23.81 7.39 -17.97
C LYS A 415 -23.10 6.17 -18.54
N TYR A 416 -22.45 5.38 -17.68
CA TYR A 416 -21.47 4.37 -18.12
C TYR A 416 -21.80 2.93 -17.70
N GLY A 417 -22.86 2.73 -16.93
CA GLY A 417 -23.11 1.50 -16.19
C GLY A 417 -22.20 1.38 -14.96
N ARG A 418 -22.46 0.37 -14.12
CA ARG A 418 -21.66 0.09 -12.93
C ARG A 418 -20.71 -1.07 -13.20
N THR A 419 -19.45 -0.88 -12.86
CA THR A 419 -18.44 -1.94 -12.86
C THR A 419 -18.20 -2.37 -11.42
N PHE A 420 -18.93 -3.39 -10.96
CA PHE A 420 -18.70 -3.97 -9.63
C PHE A 420 -17.28 -4.52 -9.57
N PHE A 421 -16.57 -4.19 -8.50
CA PHE A 421 -15.16 -4.55 -8.34
C PHE A 421 -14.84 -4.91 -6.89
N SER A 422 -14.08 -5.99 -6.70
CA SER A 422 -13.53 -6.39 -5.40
C SER A 422 -12.13 -6.98 -5.56
N ARG A 423 -11.24 -6.68 -4.62
CA ARG A 423 -9.94 -7.33 -4.48
C ARG A 423 -9.87 -8.08 -3.16
N TYR A 424 -9.43 -9.34 -3.22
CA TYR A 424 -9.14 -10.21 -2.09
C TYR A 424 -7.63 -10.43 -2.01
N ASP A 425 -7.02 -10.04 -0.90
CA ASP A 425 -5.60 -10.24 -0.63
C ASP A 425 -5.42 -11.38 0.38
N TYR A 426 -4.65 -12.40 -0.01
CA TYR A 426 -4.21 -13.48 0.85
C TYR A 426 -2.72 -13.27 1.14
N GLU A 427 -2.46 -12.55 2.22
CA GLU A 427 -1.11 -12.13 2.62
C GLU A 427 -0.38 -13.23 3.40
N GLU A 428 0.95 -13.20 3.34
CA GLU A 428 1.84 -14.12 4.08
C GLU A 428 1.49 -15.60 3.84
N VAL A 429 1.17 -15.93 2.58
CA VAL A 429 0.99 -17.32 2.18
C VAL A 429 2.33 -17.96 1.86
N GLU A 430 2.47 -19.24 2.21
CA GLU A 430 3.65 -20.02 1.87
C GLU A 430 3.88 -20.00 0.35
N SER A 431 5.11 -19.70 -0.08
CA SER A 431 5.43 -19.50 -1.49
C SER A 431 5.09 -20.72 -2.35
N ASP A 432 5.35 -21.92 -1.84
CA ASP A 432 5.04 -23.16 -2.57
C ASP A 432 3.54 -23.39 -2.71
N ALA A 433 2.75 -23.05 -1.68
CA ALA A 433 1.29 -23.13 -1.76
C ALA A 433 0.74 -22.12 -2.77
N ALA A 434 1.29 -20.90 -2.77
CA ALA A 434 0.90 -19.86 -3.73
C ALA A 434 1.25 -20.24 -5.17
N ASN A 435 2.42 -20.82 -5.40
CA ASN A 435 2.82 -21.33 -6.71
C ASN A 435 1.90 -22.46 -7.21
N LYS A 436 1.38 -23.32 -6.32
CA LYS A 436 0.40 -24.35 -6.68
C LYS A 436 -0.91 -23.75 -7.18
N VAL A 437 -1.41 -22.67 -6.55
CA VAL A 437 -2.61 -21.95 -7.02
C VAL A 437 -2.43 -21.41 -8.45
N ILE A 438 -1.27 -20.82 -8.73
CA ILE A 438 -0.93 -20.35 -10.08
C ILE A 438 -0.87 -21.52 -11.08
N ALA A 439 -0.19 -22.61 -10.71
CA ALA A 439 -0.06 -23.79 -11.55
C ALA A 439 -1.42 -24.46 -11.86
N GLU A 440 -2.35 -24.50 -10.91
CA GLU A 440 -3.70 -25.04 -11.11
C GLU A 440 -4.46 -24.25 -12.20
N LEU A 441 -4.41 -22.91 -12.16
CA LEU A 441 -5.01 -22.06 -13.19
C LEU A 441 -4.33 -22.25 -14.55
N GLU A 442 -3.00 -22.26 -14.60
CA GLU A 442 -2.27 -22.51 -15.84
C GLU A 442 -2.57 -23.88 -16.45
N GLN A 443 -2.78 -24.90 -15.60
CA GLN A 443 -3.20 -26.22 -16.05
C GLN A 443 -4.63 -26.20 -16.60
N ALA A 444 -5.56 -25.52 -15.92
CA ALA A 444 -6.93 -25.36 -16.39
C ALA A 444 -6.98 -24.68 -17.77
N PHE A 445 -6.15 -23.66 -17.99
CA PHE A 445 -6.12 -22.90 -19.25
C PHE A 445 -5.60 -23.72 -20.44
N LYS A 446 -4.84 -24.79 -20.19
CA LYS A 446 -4.35 -25.71 -21.22
C LYS A 446 -5.38 -26.77 -21.65
N GLY A 447 -6.51 -26.88 -20.94
CA GLY A 447 -7.53 -27.88 -21.23
C GLY A 447 -8.27 -27.60 -22.53
N ASP A 448 -8.35 -28.60 -23.42
CA ASP A 448 -9.15 -28.52 -24.64
C ASP A 448 -10.61 -28.21 -24.31
N GLY A 449 -11.16 -27.17 -24.94
CA GLY A 449 -12.54 -26.72 -24.71
C GLY A 449 -12.76 -25.94 -23.41
N PHE A 450 -11.71 -25.53 -22.69
CA PHE A 450 -11.87 -24.65 -21.52
C PHE A 450 -12.48 -23.31 -21.93
N VAL A 451 -11.95 -22.68 -22.98
CA VAL A 451 -12.61 -21.55 -23.64
C VAL A 451 -13.90 -22.04 -24.29
N GLY A 452 -15.02 -21.37 -23.99
CA GLY A 452 -16.36 -21.79 -24.37
C GLY A 452 -17.07 -22.68 -23.34
N SER A 453 -16.35 -23.23 -22.35
CA SER A 453 -16.97 -23.94 -21.23
C SER A 453 -17.74 -22.99 -20.30
N SER A 454 -18.62 -23.54 -19.45
CA SER A 454 -19.39 -22.77 -18.47
C SER A 454 -19.01 -23.15 -17.05
N LEU A 455 -18.67 -22.15 -16.25
CA LEU A 455 -18.32 -22.30 -14.84
C LEU A 455 -19.49 -21.84 -13.97
N SER A 456 -20.02 -22.74 -13.14
CA SER A 456 -21.18 -22.45 -12.30
C SER A 456 -20.78 -22.11 -10.88
N ALA A 457 -21.44 -21.08 -10.34
CA ALA A 457 -21.37 -20.72 -8.93
C ALA A 457 -21.89 -21.86 -8.05
N THR A 458 -21.44 -21.92 -6.79
CA THR A 458 -21.84 -22.99 -5.86
C THR A 458 -23.10 -22.63 -5.07
N SER A 459 -23.37 -21.34 -4.86
CA SER A 459 -24.53 -20.87 -4.10
C SER A 459 -25.73 -20.43 -4.93
N SER A 460 -25.64 -20.45 -6.26
CA SER A 460 -26.73 -20.01 -7.14
C SER A 460 -26.77 -20.78 -8.46
N SER A 461 -27.83 -20.58 -9.25
CA SER A 461 -27.92 -21.12 -10.62
C SER A 461 -27.14 -20.28 -11.65
N ARG A 462 -26.36 -19.28 -11.21
CA ARG A 462 -25.56 -18.45 -12.12
C ARG A 462 -24.41 -19.26 -12.69
N SER A 463 -24.22 -19.15 -14.00
CA SER A 463 -23.11 -19.75 -14.73
C SER A 463 -22.47 -18.72 -15.64
N PHE A 464 -21.16 -18.82 -15.81
CA PHE A 464 -20.34 -17.89 -16.58
C PHE A 464 -19.63 -18.64 -17.70
N LYS A 465 -19.89 -18.24 -18.94
CA LYS A 465 -19.27 -18.85 -20.12
C LYS A 465 -17.94 -18.19 -20.41
N VAL A 466 -16.87 -18.98 -20.35
CA VAL A 466 -15.47 -18.53 -20.52
C VAL A 466 -15.28 -18.03 -21.96
N ALA A 467 -14.86 -16.77 -22.09
CA ALA A 467 -14.61 -16.13 -23.38
C ALA A 467 -13.11 -16.16 -23.74
N GLU A 468 -12.25 -15.82 -22.77
CA GLU A 468 -10.80 -15.78 -22.97
C GLU A 468 -10.08 -16.12 -21.66
N THR A 469 -8.90 -16.72 -21.78
CA THR A 469 -7.97 -16.90 -20.66
C THR A 469 -6.55 -16.59 -21.12
N GLY A 470 -5.69 -16.25 -20.17
CA GLY A 470 -4.29 -16.09 -20.47
C GLY A 470 -3.45 -15.64 -19.29
N ASN A 471 -2.17 -15.42 -19.57
CA ASN A 471 -1.25 -14.73 -18.68
C ASN A 471 -0.84 -13.42 -19.34
N PHE A 472 -1.26 -12.30 -18.74
CA PHE A 472 -1.14 -10.98 -19.36
C PHE A 472 0.30 -10.68 -19.76
N THR A 473 0.45 -10.24 -21.01
CA THR A 473 1.73 -9.81 -21.58
C THR A 473 1.53 -8.44 -22.19
N TYR A 474 2.44 -7.53 -21.87
CA TYR A 474 2.41 -6.16 -22.35
C TYR A 474 3.65 -5.89 -23.19
N THR A 475 3.43 -5.35 -24.38
CA THR A 475 4.50 -4.78 -25.21
C THR A 475 4.36 -3.27 -25.13
N ASP A 476 5.35 -2.61 -24.53
CA ASP A 476 5.33 -1.16 -24.37
C ASP A 476 5.33 -0.48 -25.76
N PRO A 477 4.38 0.43 -26.04
CA PRO A 477 4.26 1.04 -27.35
C PRO A 477 5.34 2.11 -27.61
N ILE A 478 6.14 2.47 -26.61
CA ILE A 478 7.17 3.51 -26.68
C ILE A 478 8.56 2.88 -26.85
N ASP A 479 8.95 1.98 -25.94
CA ASP A 479 10.29 1.36 -25.96
C ASP A 479 10.33 -0.08 -26.50
N HIS A 480 9.16 -0.66 -26.78
CA HIS A 480 8.98 -2.02 -27.30
C HIS A 480 9.51 -3.14 -26.39
N SER A 481 9.78 -2.84 -25.12
CA SER A 481 10.04 -3.85 -24.10
C SER A 481 8.81 -4.74 -23.89
N VAL A 482 9.04 -5.99 -23.50
CA VAL A 482 7.98 -6.99 -23.32
C VAL A 482 7.98 -7.50 -21.89
N SER A 483 6.93 -7.17 -21.14
CA SER A 483 6.70 -7.68 -19.79
C SER A 483 5.71 -8.84 -19.86
N LYS A 484 6.21 -10.06 -19.65
CA LYS A 484 5.41 -11.31 -19.63
C LYS A 484 4.98 -11.64 -18.20
N ASN A 485 4.02 -12.56 -18.08
CA ASN A 485 3.61 -13.16 -16.80
C ASN A 485 3.04 -12.16 -15.79
N GLN A 486 2.30 -11.15 -16.25
CA GLN A 486 1.86 -10.03 -15.43
C GLN A 486 0.54 -10.28 -14.69
N GLY A 487 -0.07 -11.44 -14.87
CA GLY A 487 -1.25 -11.90 -14.13
C GLY A 487 -2.11 -12.85 -14.95
N LEU A 488 -2.60 -13.90 -14.30
CA LEU A 488 -3.53 -14.84 -14.91
C LEU A 488 -4.93 -14.25 -14.90
N TYR A 489 -5.65 -14.32 -16.02
CA TYR A 489 -7.00 -13.78 -16.13
C TYR A 489 -7.95 -14.76 -16.81
N VAL A 490 -9.24 -14.61 -16.50
CA VAL A 490 -10.36 -15.24 -17.18
C VAL A 490 -11.39 -14.16 -17.45
N THR A 491 -11.82 -14.02 -18.71
CA THR A 491 -12.95 -13.18 -19.11
C THR A 491 -14.15 -14.05 -19.50
N PHE A 492 -15.34 -13.48 -19.38
CA PHE A 492 -16.60 -14.16 -19.67
C PHE A 492 -17.42 -13.41 -20.72
N ASP A 493 -18.30 -14.11 -21.42
CA ASP A 493 -19.14 -13.54 -22.50
C ASP A 493 -20.05 -12.39 -22.02
N ASP A 494 -20.37 -12.34 -20.73
CA ASP A 494 -21.18 -11.27 -20.12
C ASP A 494 -20.35 -10.02 -19.73
N GLY A 495 -19.06 -10.00 -20.06
CA GLY A 495 -18.14 -8.91 -19.75
C GLY A 495 -17.56 -8.96 -18.34
N SER A 496 -17.91 -9.97 -17.54
CA SER A 496 -17.27 -10.21 -16.25
C SER A 496 -15.84 -10.73 -16.42
N ARG A 497 -15.01 -10.57 -15.40
CA ARG A 497 -13.68 -11.19 -15.36
C ARG A 497 -13.20 -11.42 -13.94
N PHE A 498 -12.24 -12.33 -13.79
CA PHE A 498 -11.39 -12.35 -12.62
C PHE A 498 -9.91 -12.45 -13.01
N VAL A 499 -9.05 -11.95 -12.13
CA VAL A 499 -7.61 -11.95 -12.29
C VAL A 499 -6.97 -12.53 -11.03
N VAL A 500 -5.93 -13.34 -11.17
CA VAL A 500 -5.12 -13.84 -10.05
C VAL A 500 -3.67 -13.43 -10.28
N ARG A 501 -3.10 -12.75 -9.29
CA ARG A 501 -1.70 -12.31 -9.31
C ARG A 501 -0.97 -12.78 -8.06
N LEU A 502 0.26 -13.24 -8.28
CA LEU A 502 1.23 -13.43 -7.23
C LEU A 502 2.06 -12.14 -7.11
N SER A 503 1.93 -11.45 -5.98
CA SER A 503 2.84 -10.34 -5.67
C SER A 503 4.15 -10.91 -5.13
N GLY A 504 5.27 -10.26 -5.48
CA GLY A 504 6.61 -10.70 -5.05
C GLY A 504 6.68 -10.90 -3.54
N THR A 505 7.60 -11.76 -3.09
CA THR A 505 7.73 -12.11 -1.67
C THR A 505 7.85 -10.82 -0.84
N GLY A 506 6.81 -10.49 -0.07
CA GLY A 506 6.88 -9.45 0.94
C GLY A 506 7.93 -9.81 1.98
N SER A 507 8.06 -9.01 3.03
CA SER A 507 9.01 -9.33 4.10
C SER A 507 8.73 -10.68 4.80
N GLN A 508 7.55 -11.28 4.60
CA GLN A 508 7.10 -12.54 5.24
C GLN A 508 6.43 -13.57 4.31
N GLY A 509 6.85 -13.70 3.04
CA GLY A 509 6.32 -14.74 2.13
C GLY A 509 5.55 -14.15 0.94
N ALA A 510 4.75 -14.98 0.26
CA ALA A 510 4.05 -14.53 -0.94
C ALA A 510 2.68 -13.90 -0.62
N THR A 511 2.12 -13.15 -1.57
CA THR A 511 0.75 -12.62 -1.47
C THR A 511 -0.01 -12.94 -2.75
N ILE A 512 -1.11 -13.66 -2.62
CA ILE A 512 -2.04 -13.92 -3.74
C ILE A 512 -3.11 -12.83 -3.72
N ARG A 513 -3.29 -12.16 -4.86
CA ARG A 513 -4.34 -11.17 -5.06
C ARG A 513 -5.33 -11.68 -6.08
N LEU A 514 -6.59 -11.80 -5.67
CA LEU A 514 -7.73 -12.16 -6.51
C LEU A 514 -8.57 -10.91 -6.76
N TYR A 515 -8.72 -10.54 -8.02
CA TYR A 515 -9.54 -9.40 -8.46
C TYR A 515 -10.75 -9.94 -9.18
N VAL A 516 -11.93 -9.39 -8.88
CA VAL A 516 -13.19 -9.87 -9.45
C VAL A 516 -14.00 -8.67 -9.92
N GLU A 517 -14.48 -8.76 -11.16
CA GLU A 517 -15.20 -7.68 -11.84
C GLU A 517 -16.46 -8.18 -12.54
N LYS A 518 -17.57 -7.47 -12.36
CA LYS A 518 -18.84 -7.67 -13.08
C LYS A 518 -19.35 -6.33 -13.59
N TYR A 519 -19.64 -6.23 -14.88
CA TYR A 519 -20.33 -5.08 -15.44
C TYR A 519 -21.86 -5.23 -15.35
N SER A 520 -22.55 -4.12 -15.09
CA SER A 520 -24.01 -4.04 -15.16
C SER A 520 -24.47 -2.73 -15.78
N SER A 521 -25.39 -2.85 -16.73
CA SER A 521 -26.15 -1.71 -17.27
C SER A 521 -27.58 -1.63 -16.69
N ASP A 522 -27.94 -2.49 -15.73
CA ASP A 522 -29.24 -2.44 -15.08
C ASP A 522 -29.20 -1.39 -13.96
N GLU A 523 -29.92 -0.29 -14.14
CA GLU A 523 -30.01 0.81 -13.17
C GLU A 523 -30.45 0.33 -11.78
N LYS A 524 -31.23 -0.76 -11.70
CA LYS A 524 -31.66 -1.34 -10.41
C LYS A 524 -30.50 -1.92 -9.61
N GLU A 525 -29.40 -2.24 -10.25
CA GLU A 525 -28.20 -2.77 -9.60
C GLU A 525 -27.22 -1.67 -9.14
N TYR A 526 -27.43 -0.40 -9.52
CA TYR A 526 -26.43 0.65 -9.27
C TYR A 526 -26.19 0.96 -7.79
N ASP A 527 -27.20 0.80 -6.93
CA ASP A 527 -27.06 0.97 -5.47
C ASP A 527 -26.93 -0.39 -4.74
N ALA A 528 -26.79 -1.51 -5.47
CA ALA A 528 -26.70 -2.84 -4.88
C ALA A 528 -25.37 -3.05 -4.13
N ASP A 529 -25.37 -3.99 -3.18
CA ASP A 529 -24.15 -4.37 -2.47
C ASP A 529 -23.14 -5.04 -3.43
N THR A 530 -21.86 -4.66 -3.31
CA THR A 530 -20.83 -5.17 -4.23
C THR A 530 -20.47 -6.62 -3.93
N GLN A 531 -20.44 -7.03 -2.66
CA GLN A 531 -20.12 -8.40 -2.29
C GLN A 531 -21.24 -9.35 -2.70
N GLU A 532 -22.50 -8.96 -2.53
CA GLU A 532 -23.65 -9.73 -3.02
C GLU A 532 -23.62 -9.88 -4.55
N GLY A 533 -23.36 -8.78 -5.27
CA GLY A 533 -23.30 -8.78 -6.73
C GLY A 533 -22.15 -9.63 -7.31
N LEU A 534 -21.02 -9.71 -6.61
CA LEU A 534 -19.82 -10.44 -7.05
C LEU A 534 -19.72 -11.87 -6.51
N LYS A 535 -20.49 -12.23 -5.48
CA LYS A 535 -20.41 -13.53 -4.81
C LYS A 535 -20.39 -14.73 -5.77
N PRO A 536 -21.29 -14.83 -6.78
CA PRO A 536 -21.26 -15.97 -7.70
C PRO A 536 -19.95 -16.09 -8.48
N LEU A 537 -19.33 -14.96 -8.83
CA LEU A 537 -18.07 -14.94 -9.57
C LEU A 537 -16.85 -15.21 -8.68
N ILE A 538 -16.88 -14.73 -7.44
CA ILE A 538 -15.88 -15.07 -6.41
C ILE A 538 -15.84 -16.58 -6.18
N GLU A 539 -17.01 -17.23 -6.06
CA GLU A 539 -17.10 -18.69 -5.90
C GLU A 539 -16.49 -19.45 -7.09
N VAL A 540 -16.75 -18.98 -8.32
CA VAL A 540 -16.14 -19.54 -9.54
C VAL A 540 -14.62 -19.39 -9.51
N ALA A 541 -14.11 -18.20 -9.16
CA ALA A 541 -12.67 -17.94 -9.11
C ALA A 541 -11.96 -18.79 -8.05
N LEU A 542 -12.52 -18.88 -6.84
CA LEU A 542 -11.96 -19.68 -5.75
C LEU A 542 -11.97 -21.18 -6.07
N LYS A 543 -13.07 -21.68 -6.66
CA LYS A 543 -13.18 -23.08 -7.07
C LYS A 543 -12.21 -23.44 -8.18
N LEU A 544 -12.06 -22.58 -9.20
CA LEU A 544 -11.16 -22.85 -10.31
C LEU A 544 -9.69 -22.81 -9.86
N SER A 545 -9.32 -21.83 -9.04
CA SER A 545 -7.95 -21.65 -8.57
C SER A 545 -7.51 -22.64 -7.49
N LYS A 546 -8.48 -23.36 -6.90
CA LYS A 546 -8.29 -24.19 -5.70
C LYS A 546 -7.52 -23.48 -4.58
N LEU A 547 -7.75 -22.17 -4.46
CA LEU A 547 -6.97 -21.31 -3.56
C LEU A 547 -7.09 -21.80 -2.12
N VAL A 548 -8.30 -22.16 -1.71
CA VAL A 548 -8.57 -22.63 -0.35
C VAL A 548 -7.91 -23.99 -0.09
N GLU A 549 -7.96 -24.93 -1.03
CA GLU A 549 -7.34 -26.25 -0.86
C GLU A 549 -5.81 -26.17 -0.78
N HIS A 550 -5.18 -25.31 -1.58
CA HIS A 550 -3.72 -25.20 -1.61
C HIS A 550 -3.15 -24.40 -0.45
N THR A 551 -3.82 -23.33 -0.02
CA THR A 551 -3.31 -22.41 1.00
C THR A 551 -3.87 -22.66 2.39
N GLY A 552 -4.98 -23.38 2.51
CA GLY A 552 -5.74 -23.52 3.76
C GLY A 552 -6.46 -22.24 4.21
N ARG A 553 -6.32 -21.12 3.48
CA ARG A 553 -6.95 -19.84 3.82
C ARG A 553 -8.42 -19.85 3.39
N LYS A 554 -9.33 -19.87 4.36
CA LYS A 554 -10.78 -19.84 4.12
C LYS A 554 -11.31 -18.43 3.85
N GLU A 555 -10.60 -17.42 4.31
CA GLU A 555 -10.95 -16.01 4.21
C GLU A 555 -9.71 -15.23 3.74
N PRO A 556 -9.89 -14.16 2.94
CA PRO A 556 -8.80 -13.24 2.63
C PRO A 556 -8.35 -12.47 3.87
N THR A 557 -7.08 -12.08 3.90
CA THR A 557 -6.54 -11.19 4.94
C THR A 557 -7.16 -9.79 4.83
N VAL A 558 -7.31 -9.28 3.60
CA VAL A 558 -7.89 -7.96 3.31
C VAL A 558 -8.90 -8.07 2.16
N ILE A 559 -10.04 -7.38 2.31
CA ILE A 559 -11.02 -7.19 1.24
C ILE A 559 -11.09 -5.70 0.92
N THR A 560 -10.91 -5.36 -0.35
CA THR A 560 -11.13 -4.00 -0.87
C THR A 560 -12.36 -4.01 -1.78
N ALA A 561 -13.49 -3.49 -1.28
CA ALA A 561 -14.75 -3.38 -2.02
C ALA A 561 -15.71 -2.37 -1.36
N VAL A 562 -16.75 -1.97 -2.08
CA VAL A 562 -17.88 -1.23 -1.47
C VAL A 562 -18.59 -2.17 -0.50
N LEU A 563 -18.57 -1.83 0.79
CA LEU A 563 -19.36 -2.49 1.83
C LEU A 563 -20.72 -1.79 1.97
N PRO A 564 -21.77 -2.50 2.38
CA PRO A 564 -23.07 -1.88 2.56
C PRO A 564 -23.03 -0.92 3.75
N SER A 565 -24.00 -0.01 3.83
CA SER A 565 -24.24 0.97 4.91
C SER A 565 -24.49 0.36 6.31
N CYS A 566 -24.18 -0.92 6.51
CA CYS A 566 -24.34 -1.63 7.77
C CYS A 566 -23.08 -1.52 8.64
N TRP A 567 -22.58 -0.30 8.83
CA TRP A 567 -21.72 0.07 9.97
C TRP A 567 -22.51 0.93 10.97
N SER A 568 -23.83 0.77 11.04
CA SER A 568 -24.62 1.33 12.14
C SER A 568 -24.27 0.62 13.44
N ALA A 569 -23.88 1.39 14.44
CA ALA A 569 -23.41 0.99 15.76
C ALA A 569 -24.32 -0.02 16.50
N THR A 570 -24.17 -1.30 16.21
CA THR A 570 -24.49 -2.42 17.12
C THR A 570 -23.74 -3.66 16.62
N ARG A 571 -22.63 -4.03 17.29
CA ARG A 571 -22.02 -5.37 17.18
C ARG A 571 -22.96 -6.40 17.78
N THR A 572 -24.04 -6.74 17.09
CA THR A 572 -24.87 -7.92 17.40
C THR A 572 -25.73 -8.28 16.18
N SER A 573 -25.13 -8.82 15.10
CA SER A 573 -25.80 -9.74 14.15
C SER A 573 -25.06 -10.05 12.82
N CYS A 574 -23.80 -9.67 12.60
CA CYS A 574 -23.02 -10.20 11.45
C CYS A 574 -22.44 -11.61 11.72
N SER A 575 -23.27 -12.55 12.16
CA SER A 575 -22.90 -13.97 12.31
C SER A 575 -23.79 -14.93 11.52
N SER A 576 -24.69 -14.43 10.67
CA SER A 576 -25.69 -15.26 9.97
C SER A 576 -25.38 -15.58 8.50
N LEU A 577 -24.14 -15.48 8.03
CA LEU A 577 -23.76 -15.87 6.65
C LEU A 577 -23.04 -17.24 6.55
N VAL A 578 -23.19 -18.10 7.56
CA VAL A 578 -22.64 -19.47 7.55
C VAL A 578 -23.78 -20.48 7.71
N PRO A 579 -23.95 -21.48 6.82
CA PRO A 579 -24.95 -22.52 7.01
C PRO A 579 -24.55 -23.42 8.20
N PRO A 580 -25.46 -23.83 9.10
CA PRO A 580 -25.12 -24.73 10.19
C PRO A 580 -25.12 -26.18 9.67
N PHE A 581 -24.08 -26.94 10.02
CA PHE A 581 -24.09 -28.41 9.89
C PHE A 581 -23.62 -29.06 11.19
N PRO A 582 -24.11 -30.28 11.50
CA PRO A 582 -24.28 -30.76 12.85
C PRO A 582 -22.96 -31.31 13.42
N SER A 583 -22.65 -30.95 14.66
CA SER A 583 -21.63 -31.67 15.43
C SER A 583 -22.25 -32.93 16.06
N PRO A 584 -21.51 -34.04 16.14
CA PRO A 584 -21.87 -35.12 17.04
C PRO A 584 -21.35 -34.79 18.46
N PHE A 585 -22.12 -35.22 19.46
CA PHE A 585 -21.84 -35.29 20.90
C PHE A 585 -22.39 -34.19 21.84
N PRO A 586 -22.90 -34.60 23.02
CA PRO A 586 -23.96 -33.89 23.74
C PRO A 586 -23.45 -33.02 24.88
N ALA A 587 -24.31 -32.09 25.29
CA ALA A 587 -24.13 -31.16 26.39
C ALA A 587 -24.05 -31.85 27.77
N SER A 588 -23.06 -31.48 28.58
CA SER A 588 -23.23 -31.01 29.97
C SER A 588 -21.88 -30.63 30.58
N LEU A 589 -21.74 -29.40 31.11
CA LEU A 589 -21.34 -29.16 32.50
C LEU A 589 -21.35 -27.65 32.77
N THR A 590 -22.26 -27.23 33.65
CA THR A 590 -22.29 -25.90 34.26
C THR A 590 -21.23 -25.84 35.36
N LEU A 591 -20.35 -24.84 35.35
CA LEU A 591 -19.46 -24.57 36.47
C LEU A 591 -19.34 -23.05 36.70
N THR A 592 -20.05 -22.59 37.72
CA THR A 592 -19.85 -21.32 38.41
C THR A 592 -18.47 -21.28 39.06
N LEU A 593 -17.64 -20.28 38.71
CA LEU A 593 -16.50 -19.86 39.53
C LEU A 593 -16.40 -18.33 39.56
N THR A 594 -16.11 -17.89 40.77
CA THR A 594 -16.18 -16.56 41.37
C THR A 594 -15.01 -15.64 41.00
N SER A 595 -15.32 -14.34 40.87
CA SER A 595 -14.49 -13.13 41.08
C SER A 595 -12.95 -13.27 41.08
N SER A 596 -12.31 -12.63 40.08
CA SER A 596 -10.88 -12.26 40.07
C SER A 596 -10.76 -10.78 39.62
N PRO A 597 -9.71 -10.03 40.06
CA PRO A 597 -9.74 -8.58 40.18
C PRO A 597 -9.44 -7.89 38.86
N ARG A 598 -10.38 -7.09 38.37
CA ARG A 598 -10.17 -6.08 37.31
C ARG A 598 -10.89 -4.81 37.77
N SER A 599 -10.16 -3.72 38.06
CA SER A 599 -10.66 -2.34 37.80
C SER A 599 -9.79 -1.14 38.22
N ASP A 600 -8.62 -1.23 38.85
CA ASP A 600 -8.14 -0.03 39.57
C ASP A 600 -7.34 1.02 38.74
N TYR A 601 -6.88 0.70 37.52
CA TYR A 601 -6.06 1.64 36.73
C TYR A 601 -6.87 2.74 36.00
N PRO A 602 -8.04 2.45 35.40
CA PRO A 602 -8.88 3.47 34.78
C PRO A 602 -9.38 4.52 35.80
N GLU A 603 -9.71 4.10 37.03
CA GLU A 603 -10.26 5.00 38.06
C GLU A 603 -9.21 5.99 38.61
N LEU A 604 -7.94 5.60 38.70
CA LEU A 604 -6.84 6.49 39.11
C LEU A 604 -6.56 7.57 38.06
N VAL A 605 -6.64 7.22 36.78
CA VAL A 605 -6.50 8.18 35.68
C VAL A 605 -7.68 9.14 35.72
N GLU A 606 -8.91 8.64 35.84
CA GLU A 606 -10.12 9.47 35.86
C GLU A 606 -10.18 10.43 37.08
N ALA A 607 -9.70 10.01 38.25
CA ALA A 607 -9.62 10.84 39.45
C ALA A 607 -8.57 11.97 39.34
N TYR A 608 -7.48 11.76 38.61
CA TYR A 608 -6.46 12.78 38.36
C TYR A 608 -6.97 13.90 37.43
N TRP A 609 -7.78 13.55 36.42
CA TRP A 609 -8.32 14.52 35.45
C TRP A 609 -9.46 15.40 35.98
N LYS A 610 -10.09 15.03 37.11
CA LYS A 610 -11.20 15.76 37.75
C LYS A 610 -10.77 16.72 38.86
N ARG A 611 -9.46 16.94 39.06
CA ARG A 611 -8.92 17.85 40.07
C ARG A 611 -8.89 19.30 39.56
N ASP A 612 -9.67 20.16 40.21
CA ASP A 612 -9.79 21.60 39.90
C ASP A 612 -8.59 22.45 40.37
N ASP A 613 -7.61 21.84 41.06
CA ASP A 613 -6.45 22.53 41.64
C ASP A 613 -5.18 22.53 40.77
N VAL A 614 -5.23 22.00 39.54
CA VAL A 614 -4.07 21.94 38.62
C VAL A 614 -4.29 22.80 37.35
N PRO A 615 -3.47 23.85 37.11
CA PRO A 615 -3.56 24.72 35.94
C PRO A 615 -3.47 23.96 34.60
N HIS A 616 -4.26 24.38 33.61
CA HIS A 616 -4.42 23.70 32.31
C HIS A 616 -3.13 23.48 31.51
N HIS A 617 -2.07 24.27 31.74
CA HIS A 617 -0.80 24.19 31.02
C HIS A 617 0.19 23.16 31.58
N GLU A 618 -0.11 22.54 32.73
CA GLU A 618 0.72 21.48 33.33
C GLU A 618 0.16 20.06 33.08
N ARG A 619 -0.95 19.94 32.34
CA ARG A 619 -1.58 18.66 31.97
C ARG A 619 -0.86 18.01 30.77
N HIS A 620 0.39 17.59 30.95
CA HIS A 620 1.14 16.79 29.97
C HIS A 620 0.94 15.28 30.23
N PRO A 621 0.68 14.43 29.22
CA PRO A 621 0.24 13.04 29.42
C PRO A 621 1.29 12.08 30.02
N TRP A 622 2.52 12.52 30.28
CA TRP A 622 3.62 11.62 30.70
C TRP A 622 4.58 12.22 31.74
N GLY A 623 4.18 13.26 32.47
CA GLY A 623 5.12 14.05 33.30
C GLY A 623 5.11 13.78 34.81
N SER A 624 4.07 13.19 35.39
CA SER A 624 4.01 13.07 36.86
C SER A 624 4.66 11.79 37.37
N LYS A 625 5.57 11.95 38.34
CA LYS A 625 6.34 10.87 38.97
C LYS A 625 5.43 9.77 39.57
N GLU A 626 4.23 10.14 40.01
CA GLU A 626 3.24 9.24 40.59
C GLU A 626 2.56 8.33 39.56
N LEU A 627 2.28 8.83 38.35
CA LEU A 627 1.73 8.02 37.23
C LEU A 627 2.78 7.05 36.68
N ILE A 628 4.05 7.45 36.63
CA ILE A 628 5.16 6.59 36.19
C ILE A 628 5.37 5.42 37.19
N GLU A 629 5.36 5.71 38.49
CA GLU A 629 5.50 4.68 39.52
C GLU A 629 4.27 3.74 39.54
N GLY A 630 3.07 4.28 39.34
CA GLY A 630 1.83 3.50 39.23
C GLY A 630 1.81 2.57 38.01
N LYS A 631 2.25 3.05 36.84
CA LYS A 631 2.41 2.22 35.63
C LYS A 631 3.42 1.10 35.85
N LYS A 632 4.58 1.41 36.47
CA LYS A 632 5.61 0.42 36.77
C LYS A 632 5.10 -0.70 37.70
N GLN A 633 4.37 -0.35 38.76
CA GLN A 633 3.76 -1.34 39.66
C GLN A 633 2.68 -2.18 38.98
N TYR A 634 1.94 -1.61 38.02
CA TYR A 634 0.94 -2.33 37.24
C TYR A 634 1.59 -3.33 36.27
N ASP A 635 2.62 -2.90 35.56
CA ASP A 635 3.38 -3.74 34.62
C ASP A 635 4.09 -4.90 35.35
N GLU A 636 4.62 -4.67 36.56
CA GLU A 636 5.20 -5.72 37.42
C GLU A 636 4.14 -6.76 37.85
N LYS A 637 2.91 -6.33 38.17
CA LYS A 637 1.80 -7.24 38.51
C LYS A 637 1.33 -8.07 37.32
N LEU A 638 1.27 -7.47 36.12
CA LEU A 638 0.95 -8.18 34.89
C LEU A 638 2.01 -9.24 34.55
N ALA A 639 3.29 -8.91 34.70
CA ALA A 639 4.38 -9.85 34.48
C ALA A 639 4.33 -11.03 35.48
N ALA A 640 4.01 -10.77 36.75
CA ALA A 640 3.83 -11.82 37.75
C ALA A 640 2.64 -12.76 37.43
N ALA A 641 1.50 -12.20 37.03
CA ALA A 641 0.32 -12.98 36.65
C ALA A 641 0.56 -13.85 35.40
N ALA A 642 1.25 -13.31 34.39
CA ALA A 642 1.62 -14.05 33.18
C ALA A 642 2.57 -15.22 33.49
N LYS A 643 3.50 -15.03 34.43
CA LYS A 643 4.40 -16.09 34.89
C LYS A 643 3.65 -17.20 35.62
N GLU A 644 2.72 -16.85 36.51
CA GLU A 644 1.90 -17.82 37.24
C GLU A 644 0.99 -18.64 36.29
N GLU A 645 0.45 -18.01 35.25
CA GLU A 645 -0.33 -18.71 34.22
C GLU A 645 0.53 -19.65 33.37
N ALA A 646 1.75 -19.25 33.03
CA ALA A 646 2.70 -20.09 32.30
C ALA A 646 3.11 -21.33 33.13
N GLU A 647 3.39 -21.15 34.42
CA GLU A 647 3.70 -22.24 35.36
C GLU A 647 2.51 -23.20 35.50
N ARG A 648 1.28 -22.68 35.56
CA ARG A 648 0.05 -23.49 35.60
C ARG A 648 -0.17 -24.30 34.32
N LYS A 649 0.10 -23.73 33.14
CA LYS A 649 0.02 -24.44 31.85
C LYS A 649 1.08 -25.54 31.74
N ALA A 650 2.29 -25.28 32.22
CA ALA A 650 3.36 -26.29 32.27
C ALA A 650 3.01 -27.46 33.20
N ALA A 651 2.42 -27.19 34.36
CA ALA A 651 1.96 -28.23 35.30
C ALA A 651 0.81 -29.08 34.72
N ALA A 652 -0.09 -28.48 33.94
CA ALA A 652 -1.18 -29.20 33.26
C ALA A 652 -0.66 -30.12 32.13
N ALA A 653 0.37 -29.70 31.40
CA ALA A 653 1.01 -30.52 30.37
C ALA A 653 1.75 -31.73 30.96
N ALA A 654 2.32 -31.59 32.16
CA ALA A 654 3.02 -32.67 32.85
C ALA A 654 2.09 -33.74 33.46
N ALA A 655 0.77 -33.50 33.52
CA ALA A 655 -0.22 -34.40 34.14
C ALA A 655 -1.03 -35.23 33.13
N ALA A 656 -0.71 -35.17 31.83
CA ALA A 656 -1.37 -35.98 30.81
C ALA A 656 -0.84 -37.44 30.82
N PRO A 657 -1.71 -38.47 30.88
CA PRO A 657 -1.28 -39.87 30.96
C PRO A 657 -0.70 -40.37 29.63
N VAL A 658 0.41 -41.10 29.73
CA VAL A 658 1.07 -41.83 28.64
C VAL A 658 0.25 -43.07 28.30
N VAL A 659 -0.09 -43.26 27.02
CA VAL A 659 -0.66 -44.50 26.50
C VAL A 659 0.52 -45.41 26.13
N GLU A 660 0.63 -46.56 26.80
CA GLU A 660 1.58 -47.63 26.48
C GLU A 660 0.99 -48.51 25.36
N ASP A 661 1.74 -48.69 24.27
CA ASP A 661 1.47 -49.71 23.25
C ASP A 661 2.31 -50.96 23.54
N GLU A 662 1.65 -52.12 23.62
CA GLU A 662 2.28 -53.45 23.76
C GLU A 662 2.80 -53.99 22.40
N PRO A 663 3.80 -54.91 22.41
CA PRO A 663 4.49 -55.36 21.20
C PRO A 663 3.94 -56.67 20.63
N GLU A 664 3.90 -56.81 19.30
CA GLU A 664 3.76 -58.11 18.62
C GLU A 664 5.05 -58.50 17.85
N GLU A 665 5.36 -59.79 17.94
CA GLU A 665 6.60 -60.50 17.59
C GLU A 665 6.84 -60.74 16.08
N PRO A 666 8.08 -61.14 15.68
CA PRO A 666 8.49 -61.23 14.27
C PRO A 666 8.34 -62.63 13.65
N SER A 667 8.13 -62.68 12.34
CA SER A 667 8.39 -63.88 11.52
C SER A 667 9.02 -63.53 10.16
N SER A 668 10.20 -64.10 9.91
CA SER A 668 10.89 -64.30 8.62
C SER A 668 10.42 -65.63 7.99
N PRO A 669 10.72 -66.04 6.71
CA PRO A 669 11.95 -65.73 5.94
C PRO A 669 11.85 -65.74 4.37
N GLU A 670 13.04 -65.66 3.75
CA GLU A 670 13.49 -66.22 2.44
C GLU A 670 13.46 -65.39 1.12
N SER A 671 14.65 -64.85 0.77
CA SER A 671 15.50 -65.05 -0.44
C SER A 671 14.85 -65.12 -1.84
N GLU A 672 15.31 -64.47 -2.92
CA GLU A 672 16.61 -64.53 -3.61
C GLU A 672 16.76 -63.36 -4.63
N GLY A 673 18.00 -62.93 -4.97
CA GLY A 673 18.34 -61.75 -5.79
C GLY A 673 18.30 -61.95 -7.33
N PRO A 674 19.14 -61.29 -8.17
CA PRO A 674 20.24 -60.37 -7.83
C PRO A 674 20.40 -59.11 -8.74
N THR A 675 21.28 -58.19 -8.27
CA THR A 675 22.26 -57.35 -9.01
C THR A 675 21.87 -56.56 -10.27
N MET A 676 22.14 -55.24 -10.27
CA MET A 676 23.22 -54.63 -11.07
C MET A 676 23.47 -53.18 -10.63
N SER A 677 24.75 -52.87 -10.43
CA SER A 677 25.33 -51.57 -10.11
C SER A 677 25.72 -50.80 -11.38
N GLU A 678 26.03 -49.52 -11.15
CA GLU A 678 26.45 -48.44 -12.05
C GLU A 678 27.70 -48.71 -12.92
N GLU A 679 28.04 -47.67 -13.71
CA GLU A 679 29.24 -47.43 -14.55
C GLU A 679 29.12 -47.98 -16.00
N GLU A 680 29.51 -47.30 -17.08
CA GLU A 680 30.32 -46.09 -17.34
C GLU A 680 30.23 -45.79 -18.86
N GLU A 681 30.57 -44.55 -19.24
CA GLU A 681 31.29 -44.11 -20.46
C GLU A 681 30.78 -44.28 -21.92
N GLU A 682 31.07 -43.21 -22.70
CA GLU A 682 31.18 -43.03 -24.17
C GLU A 682 29.86 -43.15 -24.99
N GLU A 683 29.46 -42.26 -25.89
CA GLU A 683 30.14 -41.29 -26.79
C GLU A 683 29.18 -40.12 -27.14
#